data_AF-A0A0G0SZV7-F1
#
_entry.id   AF-A0A0G0SZV7-F1
#
_cell.length_a   1.000
_cell.length_b   1.000
_cell.length_c   1.000
_cell.angle_alpha   90.00
_cell.angle_beta   90.00
_cell.angle_gamma   90.00
#
_symmetry.space_group_name_H-M   'P 1'
#
loop_
_entity.id
_entity.type
_entity.pdbx_description
1 polymer ?
#
loop_
_entity_poly.entity_id
_entity_poly.type
_entity_poly.pdbx_seq_one_letter_code
_entity_poly.pdbx_strand_id
1 'polypeptide(L)'
;MSGWFSFANAQTSEGVDVFGGQKTVIGEELGLGESDPRIVVANVIRVAMGFLAIIAIALIMYAGWIWMTASGNTEQISKAKKILTAAAIGLIIIFSAFAIATFVMDKLLDSTGANNNGGGGYENFPSGGGSYCSSSSNACVPDSSECKANEICNSSCHCTPTFGSPCDGEINTAQCQPDTALCSAFLTCDPVSCTCQGAPLIENITPKDSAGTPNGAEGNFITISGQFFGWDPGTVTFLGDVAAPGDDKVAPLANTVNSLCVKSWQDNQIIVVVPEGGIDGPIQVARSDGQLDTSADNRGPQINNFDVNEKIRPGVCLVDPAQGPVGINFNLQGISFGSATSERTVMVGTSTGAVAATNINNWEATSVNATIPVVSPGPNNVFVKVDGESSNELNFLILAEDSPSPLIDWISPMDASSTPNGAPNNFVTIGGKNFGSEPGSVVLLGAPTIGDDKIAPLADTVNAQCINSWKDNQIVIVVPDGGMDGPIKVVRKDGLVDATNDGQGVLINDFDVNTLVRPGICLADPDQGKFKDKFVLQGNAFDGSAQGVFFGSENDGKKANVVSSWTNTSVEALVPDLASGMTKVFVSVGSIVSNFLDFKIVLDQTTDPVIDYIDPAQGPKGQYITIYGKRFGQYSSTSTVKFIDENSQVLADTNFPEACRDSWWHDTYITVKVPDISVKTWQVKVTNRDNKSSNEADFKVTAGLPGPGICALVPHNGPVNQSMAAVGGNLGNQQGN
;
A
#
# COMPACT_ATOMS: atom_id res chain seq x y z
N MET A 1 54.91 -23.11 -26.99
CA MET A 1 54.59 -22.81 -25.58
C MET A 1 53.72 -21.57 -25.58
N SER A 2 52.41 -21.79 -25.53
CA SER A 2 51.40 -20.73 -25.59
C SER A 2 50.49 -20.88 -24.38
N GLY A 3 50.24 -19.76 -23.72
CA GLY A 3 49.24 -19.58 -22.67
C GLY A 3 49.62 -18.34 -21.87
N TRP A 4 48.73 -17.48 -21.40
CA TRP A 4 47.29 -17.27 -21.60
C TRP A 4 46.95 -16.19 -20.57
N PHE A 5 46.30 -15.09 -20.94
CA PHE A 5 45.43 -14.32 -20.04
C PHE A 5 44.42 -13.56 -20.91
N SER A 6 43.15 -13.99 -20.85
CA SER A 6 41.99 -13.25 -21.32
C SER A 6 40.93 -13.30 -20.22
N PHE A 7 40.39 -12.14 -19.88
CA PHE A 7 39.31 -11.96 -18.91
C PHE A 7 38.00 -12.47 -19.52
N ALA A 8 37.22 -13.23 -18.75
CA ALA A 8 35.89 -13.71 -19.12
C ALA A 8 34.87 -13.32 -18.05
N ASN A 9 33.73 -12.82 -18.52
CA ASN A 9 32.53 -12.46 -17.76
C ASN A 9 31.94 -13.68 -17.04
N ALA A 10 31.43 -13.48 -15.83
CA ALA A 10 30.63 -14.47 -15.12
C ALA A 10 29.26 -14.59 -15.80
N GLN A 11 28.94 -15.77 -16.33
CA GLN A 11 27.59 -16.16 -16.71
C GLN A 11 26.89 -16.85 -15.51
N THR A 12 25.60 -16.56 -15.40
CA THR A 12 24.64 -17.01 -14.40
C THR A 12 24.40 -18.52 -14.42
N SER A 13 24.11 -19.08 -13.24
CA SER A 13 23.80 -20.48 -12.97
C SER A 13 22.53 -20.97 -13.68
N GLU A 14 22.64 -22.09 -14.41
CA GLU A 14 21.50 -22.84 -14.94
C GLU A 14 20.82 -23.67 -13.84
N GLY A 15 19.48 -23.68 -13.84
CA GLY A 15 18.64 -24.40 -12.89
C GLY A 15 18.72 -25.92 -13.02
N VAL A 16 18.65 -26.60 -11.87
CA VAL A 16 18.63 -28.05 -11.71
C VAL A 16 17.16 -28.54 -11.73
N ASP A 17 16.85 -29.56 -12.53
CA ASP A 17 15.52 -30.18 -12.63
C ASP A 17 15.27 -31.22 -11.50
N VAL A 18 14.00 -31.41 -11.14
CA VAL A 18 13.47 -32.02 -9.89
C VAL A 18 13.72 -33.54 -9.75
N PHE A 19 14.43 -34.19 -10.68
CA PHE A 19 14.83 -35.60 -10.57
C PHE A 19 16.34 -35.88 -10.69
N GLY A 20 17.20 -34.87 -10.50
CA GLY A 20 18.64 -35.09 -10.29
C GLY A 20 19.40 -35.70 -11.47
N GLY A 21 18.86 -35.63 -12.68
CA GLY A 21 19.56 -35.99 -13.90
C GLY A 21 20.49 -34.87 -14.35
N GLN A 22 21.80 -35.10 -14.29
CA GLN A 22 22.80 -34.21 -14.90
C GLN A 22 22.45 -34.02 -16.39
N LYS A 23 22.32 -32.78 -16.86
CA LYS A 23 22.26 -32.45 -18.30
C LYS A 23 23.66 -32.67 -18.89
N THR A 24 24.08 -33.93 -18.98
CA THR A 24 25.28 -34.30 -19.72
C THR A 24 24.98 -34.29 -21.20
N VAL A 25 25.82 -33.57 -21.92
CA VAL A 25 25.95 -33.47 -23.37
C VAL A 25 26.07 -34.87 -24.00
N ILE A 26 24.93 -35.51 -24.32
CA ILE A 26 24.89 -36.74 -25.13
C ILE A 26 23.81 -36.69 -26.24
N GLY A 27 23.14 -35.55 -26.42
CA GLY A 27 22.11 -35.37 -27.47
C GLY A 27 22.67 -35.07 -28.87
N GLU A 28 23.89 -34.51 -28.97
CA GLU A 28 24.44 -34.05 -30.25
C GLU A 28 24.96 -35.18 -31.16
N GLU A 29 25.16 -36.40 -30.67
CA GLU A 29 25.74 -37.50 -31.45
C GLU A 29 24.75 -38.58 -31.89
N LEU A 30 23.45 -38.48 -31.53
CA LEU A 30 22.43 -39.48 -31.87
C LEU A 30 21.27 -38.98 -32.74
N GLY A 31 21.22 -37.69 -33.08
CA GLY A 31 20.24 -37.16 -34.05
C GLY A 31 18.77 -37.39 -33.65
N LEU A 32 18.48 -37.44 -32.35
CA LEU A 32 17.11 -37.48 -31.84
C LEU A 32 16.67 -36.05 -31.52
N GLY A 33 15.62 -35.56 -32.17
CA GLY A 33 15.15 -34.17 -32.02
C GLY A 33 14.79 -33.82 -30.57
N GLU A 34 15.15 -32.61 -30.15
CA GLU A 34 14.97 -32.02 -28.81
C GLU A 34 13.52 -31.82 -28.34
N SER A 35 12.52 -32.28 -29.10
CA SER A 35 11.12 -32.13 -28.72
C SER A 35 10.69 -33.26 -27.79
N ASP A 36 10.20 -32.92 -26.59
CA ASP A 36 9.60 -33.86 -25.63
C ASP A 36 8.63 -34.81 -26.40
N PRO A 37 8.79 -36.14 -26.29
CA PRO A 37 7.92 -37.12 -26.94
C PRO A 37 6.43 -36.84 -26.71
N ARG A 38 6.06 -36.23 -25.57
CA ARG A 38 4.69 -35.82 -25.24
C ARG A 38 4.19 -34.70 -26.15
N ILE A 39 5.03 -33.72 -26.47
CA ILE A 39 4.70 -32.61 -27.38
C ILE A 39 4.61 -33.15 -28.82
N VAL A 40 5.48 -34.08 -29.21
CA VAL A 40 5.42 -34.74 -30.52
C VAL A 40 4.12 -35.53 -30.67
N VAL A 41 3.73 -36.31 -29.67
CA VAL A 41 2.47 -37.08 -29.69
C VAL A 41 1.25 -36.15 -29.70
N ALA A 42 1.24 -35.08 -28.91
CA ALA A 42 0.15 -34.09 -28.90
C ALA A 42 0.00 -33.39 -30.27
N ASN A 43 1.10 -33.05 -30.92
CA ASN A 43 1.09 -32.46 -32.26
C ASN A 43 0.61 -33.44 -33.32
N VAL A 44 1.00 -34.72 -33.25
CA VAL A 44 0.49 -35.77 -34.15
C VAL A 44 -1.02 -35.96 -34.00
N ILE A 45 -1.53 -35.98 -32.76
CA ILE A 45 -2.97 -36.08 -32.49
C ILE A 45 -3.71 -34.85 -33.03
N ARG A 46 -3.17 -33.64 -32.82
CA ARG A 46 -3.76 -32.38 -33.32
C ARG A 46 -3.86 -32.36 -34.84
N VAL A 47 -2.83 -32.82 -35.54
CA VAL A 47 -2.83 -32.94 -37.01
C VAL A 47 -3.83 -34.00 -37.48
N ALA A 48 -3.91 -35.15 -36.81
CA ALA A 48 -4.88 -36.20 -37.13
C ALA A 48 -6.34 -35.75 -36.94
N MET A 49 -6.64 -34.99 -35.88
CA MET A 49 -7.97 -34.44 -35.62
C MET A 49 -8.37 -33.39 -36.66
N GLY A 50 -7.45 -32.53 -37.09
CA GLY A 50 -7.69 -31.58 -38.18
C GLY A 50 -8.00 -32.29 -39.51
N PHE A 51 -7.28 -33.36 -39.83
CA PHE A 51 -7.51 -34.14 -41.04
C PHE A 51 -8.88 -34.82 -41.07
N LEU A 52 -9.32 -35.40 -39.94
CA LEU A 52 -10.65 -36.01 -39.81
C LEU A 52 -11.79 -34.99 -39.90
N ALA A 53 -11.60 -33.79 -39.34
CA ALA A 53 -12.59 -32.70 -39.44
C ALA A 53 -12.81 -32.24 -40.89
N ILE A 54 -11.74 -32.14 -41.68
CA ILE A 54 -11.83 -31.77 -43.11
C ILE A 54 -12.59 -32.84 -43.90
N ILE A 55 -12.35 -34.13 -43.62
CA ILE A 55 -13.09 -35.24 -44.26
C ILE A 55 -14.59 -35.18 -43.92
N ALA A 56 -14.93 -34.90 -42.65
CA ALA A 56 -16.32 -34.77 -42.23
C ALA A 56 -17.04 -33.63 -42.99
N ILE A 57 -16.38 -32.47 -43.15
CA ILE A 57 -16.92 -31.34 -43.93
C ILE A 57 -17.11 -31.72 -45.40
N ALA A 58 -16.15 -32.43 -46.00
CA ALA A 58 -16.25 -32.90 -47.38
C ALA A 58 -17.45 -33.86 -47.59
N LEU A 59 -17.71 -34.76 -46.65
CA LEU A 59 -18.86 -35.68 -46.68
C LEU A 59 -20.20 -34.93 -46.53
N ILE A 60 -20.26 -33.89 -45.71
CA ILE A 60 -21.45 -33.05 -45.55
C ILE A 60 -21.75 -32.30 -46.86
N MET A 61 -20.74 -31.70 -47.48
CA MET A 61 -20.89 -31.03 -48.79
C MET A 61 -21.34 -32.01 -49.88
N TYR A 62 -20.76 -33.21 -49.93
CA TYR A 62 -21.14 -34.26 -50.88
C TYR A 62 -22.59 -34.72 -50.68
N ALA A 63 -23.02 -34.92 -49.44
CA ALA A 63 -24.40 -35.30 -49.14
C ALA A 63 -25.39 -34.17 -49.46
N GLY A 64 -25.00 -32.91 -49.21
CA GLY A 64 -25.77 -31.72 -49.60
C GLY A 64 -25.97 -31.63 -51.11
N TRP A 65 -24.92 -31.91 -51.89
CA TRP A 65 -25.02 -31.96 -53.34
C TRP A 65 -26.01 -33.03 -53.83
N ILE A 66 -25.90 -34.27 -53.33
CA ILE A 66 -26.84 -35.35 -53.70
C ILE A 66 -28.28 -34.96 -53.38
N TRP A 67 -28.51 -34.33 -52.22
CA TRP A 67 -29.85 -33.92 -51.80
C TRP A 67 -30.43 -32.86 -52.75
N MET A 68 -29.64 -31.86 -53.16
CA MET A 68 -30.07 -30.84 -54.10
C MET A 68 -30.34 -31.38 -55.51
N THR A 69 -29.59 -32.40 -55.95
CA THR A 69 -29.76 -33.01 -57.28
C THR A 69 -30.83 -34.11 -57.36
N ALA A 70 -31.46 -34.47 -56.23
CA ALA A 70 -32.32 -35.66 -56.16
C ALA A 70 -33.64 -35.57 -56.94
N SER A 71 -34.08 -34.37 -57.35
CA SER A 71 -35.25 -34.13 -58.22
C SER A 71 -36.51 -34.97 -57.88
N GLY A 72 -36.76 -35.24 -56.59
CA GLY A 72 -37.90 -36.02 -56.11
C GLY A 72 -37.70 -37.54 -56.03
N ASN A 73 -36.54 -38.08 -56.39
CA ASN A 73 -36.21 -39.49 -56.21
C ASN A 73 -35.97 -39.81 -54.72
N THR A 74 -36.88 -40.59 -54.13
CA THR A 74 -36.87 -40.94 -52.70
C THR A 74 -35.65 -41.76 -52.28
N GLU A 75 -35.04 -42.51 -53.20
CA GLU A 75 -33.84 -43.32 -52.94
C GLU A 75 -32.61 -42.44 -52.74
N GLN A 76 -32.43 -41.41 -53.57
CA GLN A 76 -31.30 -40.48 -53.46
C GLN A 76 -31.41 -39.58 -52.21
N ILE A 77 -32.62 -39.15 -51.87
CA ILE A 77 -32.88 -38.38 -50.64
C ILE A 77 -32.57 -39.24 -49.40
N SER A 78 -32.97 -40.52 -49.40
CA SER A 78 -32.67 -41.44 -48.31
C SER A 78 -31.16 -41.67 -48.17
N LYS A 79 -30.44 -41.79 -49.28
CA LYS A 79 -28.98 -41.92 -49.31
C LYS A 79 -28.28 -40.67 -48.75
N ALA A 80 -28.70 -39.47 -49.16
CA ALA A 80 -28.14 -38.22 -48.66
C ALA A 80 -28.37 -38.05 -47.15
N LYS A 81 -29.58 -38.33 -46.67
CA LYS A 81 -29.91 -38.27 -45.23
C LYS A 81 -29.06 -39.23 -44.40
N LYS A 82 -28.83 -40.46 -44.87
CA LYS A 82 -27.97 -41.42 -44.17
C LYS A 82 -26.53 -40.93 -44.04
N ILE A 83 -25.98 -40.32 -45.09
CA ILE A 83 -24.62 -39.77 -45.08
C ILE A 83 -24.54 -38.57 -44.11
N LEU A 84 -25.53 -37.67 -44.12
CA LEU A 84 -25.59 -36.54 -43.18
C LEU A 84 -25.69 -37.00 -41.72
N THR A 85 -26.52 -38.00 -41.42
CA THR A 85 -26.63 -38.54 -40.05
C THR A 85 -25.35 -39.21 -39.58
N ALA A 86 -24.66 -39.95 -40.47
CA ALA A 86 -23.40 -40.59 -40.13
C ALA A 86 -22.27 -39.56 -39.90
N ALA A 87 -22.20 -38.51 -40.71
CA ALA A 87 -21.24 -37.43 -40.54
C ALA A 87 -21.46 -36.64 -39.24
N ALA A 88 -22.72 -36.37 -38.88
CA ALA A 88 -23.05 -35.68 -37.64
C ALA A 88 -22.65 -36.49 -36.39
N ILE A 89 -22.91 -37.81 -36.38
CA ILE A 89 -22.50 -38.69 -35.28
C ILE A 89 -20.97 -38.74 -35.16
N GLY A 90 -20.25 -38.83 -36.29
CA GLY A 90 -18.78 -38.82 -36.28
C GLY A 90 -18.20 -37.53 -35.69
N LEU A 91 -18.78 -36.39 -36.04
CA LEU A 91 -18.36 -35.07 -35.54
C LEU A 91 -18.61 -34.91 -34.03
N ILE A 92 -19.73 -35.44 -33.52
CA ILE A 92 -20.02 -35.45 -32.07
C ILE A 92 -18.99 -36.31 -31.31
N ILE A 93 -18.62 -37.47 -31.84
CA ILE A 93 -17.62 -38.35 -31.23
C ILE A 93 -16.25 -37.65 -31.18
N ILE A 94 -15.85 -36.97 -32.26
CA ILE A 94 -14.58 -36.24 -32.32
C ILE A 94 -14.52 -35.13 -31.26
N PHE A 95 -15.57 -34.30 -31.15
CA PHE A 95 -15.62 -33.25 -30.14
C PHE A 95 -15.67 -33.78 -28.70
N SER A 96 -16.39 -34.88 -28.48
CA SER A 96 -16.46 -35.51 -27.15
C SER A 96 -15.11 -36.09 -26.74
N ALA A 97 -14.40 -36.76 -27.66
CA ALA A 97 -13.08 -37.31 -27.41
C ALA A 97 -12.05 -36.22 -27.10
N PHE A 98 -12.10 -35.09 -27.83
CA PHE A 98 -11.25 -33.94 -27.57
C PHE A 98 -11.51 -33.34 -26.18
N ALA A 99 -12.78 -33.09 -25.84
CA ALA A 99 -13.15 -32.52 -24.54
C ALA A 99 -12.76 -33.42 -23.34
N ILE A 100 -12.90 -34.74 -23.50
CA ILE A 100 -12.47 -35.70 -22.46
C ILE A 100 -10.95 -35.71 -22.32
N ALA A 101 -10.22 -35.72 -23.45
CA ALA A 101 -8.76 -35.74 -23.42
C ALA A 101 -8.18 -34.47 -22.78
N THR A 102 -8.72 -33.29 -23.09
CA THR A 102 -8.30 -32.02 -22.45
C THR A 102 -8.64 -32.04 -20.96
N PHE A 103 -9.86 -32.46 -20.59
CA PHE A 103 -10.28 -32.52 -19.19
C PHE A 103 -9.39 -33.42 -18.33
N VAL A 104 -9.04 -34.62 -18.82
CA VAL A 104 -8.16 -35.54 -18.11
C VAL A 104 -6.73 -34.99 -18.04
N MET A 105 -6.23 -34.37 -19.11
CA MET A 105 -4.89 -33.79 -19.12
C MET A 105 -4.77 -32.61 -18.16
N ASP A 106 -5.75 -31.71 -18.14
CA ASP A 106 -5.81 -30.59 -17.20
C ASP A 106 -5.84 -31.09 -15.75
N LYS A 107 -6.61 -32.15 -15.46
CA LYS A 107 -6.68 -32.73 -14.10
C LYS A 107 -5.40 -33.46 -13.67
N LEU A 108 -4.66 -34.03 -14.60
CA LEU A 108 -3.36 -34.68 -14.32
C LEU A 108 -2.23 -33.66 -14.19
N LEU A 109 -2.30 -32.54 -14.92
CA LEU A 109 -1.34 -31.43 -14.78
C LEU A 109 -1.59 -30.62 -13.49
N ASP A 110 -2.86 -30.44 -13.10
CA ASP A 110 -3.26 -29.85 -11.81
C ASP A 110 -2.71 -30.65 -10.62
N SER A 111 -2.72 -31.99 -10.68
CA SER A 111 -2.31 -32.85 -9.55
C SER A 111 -0.79 -33.05 -9.44
N THR A 112 -0.04 -32.72 -10.50
CA THR A 112 1.43 -32.87 -10.55
C THR A 112 2.18 -31.56 -10.42
N GLY A 113 1.47 -30.43 -10.24
CA GLY A 113 2.09 -29.11 -10.02
C GLY A 113 2.86 -28.57 -11.22
N ALA A 114 2.70 -29.15 -12.41
CA ALA A 114 3.45 -28.78 -13.61
C ALA A 114 2.85 -27.58 -14.37
N ASN A 115 1.67 -27.09 -13.97
CA ASN A 115 1.05 -25.89 -14.52
C ASN A 115 1.12 -24.72 -13.51
N ASN A 116 2.26 -24.04 -13.49
CA ASN A 116 2.30 -22.61 -13.15
C ASN A 116 1.69 -21.80 -14.30
N ASN A 117 0.41 -22.06 -14.64
CA ASN A 117 -0.45 -21.20 -15.47
C ASN A 117 -1.87 -21.80 -15.56
N GLY A 118 -2.58 -21.71 -14.44
CA GLY A 118 -4.02 -21.93 -14.32
C GLY A 118 -4.64 -20.83 -13.46
N GLY A 119 -4.33 -19.57 -13.76
CA GLY A 119 -4.92 -18.40 -13.14
C GLY A 119 -6.36 -18.18 -13.62
N GLY A 120 -7.29 -18.09 -12.66
CA GLY A 120 -8.20 -16.94 -12.66
C GLY A 120 -7.35 -15.74 -12.26
N GLY A 121 -7.18 -14.80 -13.19
CA GLY A 121 -6.04 -13.89 -13.26
C GLY A 121 -5.81 -12.98 -12.06
N TYR A 122 -4.58 -13.06 -11.54
CA TYR A 122 -3.77 -11.92 -11.11
C TYR A 122 -2.37 -12.21 -11.66
N GLU A 123 -2.04 -11.65 -12.81
CA GLU A 123 -0.65 -11.62 -13.28
C GLU A 123 0.10 -10.61 -12.40
N ASN A 124 1.23 -11.02 -11.82
CA ASN A 124 2.22 -10.06 -11.34
C ASN A 124 2.69 -9.24 -12.54
N PHE A 125 2.41 -7.94 -12.52
CA PHE A 125 2.90 -7.01 -13.55
C PHE A 125 4.41 -6.83 -13.34
N PRO A 126 5.26 -7.18 -14.32
CA PRO A 126 6.69 -6.93 -14.22
C PRO A 126 6.92 -5.42 -14.19
N SER A 127 7.34 -4.91 -13.05
CA SER A 127 7.82 -3.53 -12.90
C SER A 127 9.10 -3.38 -13.72
N GLY A 128 9.01 -2.69 -14.84
CA GLY A 128 10.17 -2.33 -15.67
C GLY A 128 10.27 -3.11 -16.98
N GLY A 129 9.62 -2.58 -18.03
CA GLY A 129 9.92 -3.01 -19.39
C GLY A 129 8.86 -2.64 -20.44
N GLY A 130 8.80 -1.37 -20.84
CA GLY A 130 8.43 -0.83 -22.16
C GLY A 130 7.19 -1.32 -22.94
N SER A 131 6.38 -2.24 -22.42
CA SER A 131 5.14 -2.75 -23.03
C SER A 131 3.99 -2.84 -22.02
N TYR A 132 4.30 -2.85 -20.73
CA TYR A 132 3.34 -2.82 -19.64
C TYR A 132 3.45 -1.50 -18.90
N CYS A 133 2.30 -0.96 -18.51
CA CYS A 133 2.17 0.30 -17.80
C CYS A 133 1.13 0.11 -16.71
N SER A 134 1.59 -0.10 -15.49
CA SER A 134 0.71 -0.21 -14.37
C SER A 134 1.44 0.34 -13.17
N SER A 135 0.88 1.42 -12.62
CA SER A 135 1.32 1.96 -11.33
C SER A 135 1.12 0.99 -10.16
N SER A 136 0.55 -0.20 -10.41
CA SER A 136 0.40 -1.29 -9.45
C SER A 136 1.02 -2.58 -9.99
N SER A 137 1.77 -3.29 -9.15
CA SER A 137 2.36 -4.60 -9.46
C SER A 137 1.33 -5.74 -9.50
N ASN A 138 0.12 -5.53 -8.98
CA ASN A 138 -0.83 -6.61 -8.65
C ASN A 138 -2.19 -6.49 -9.34
N ALA A 139 -2.49 -5.34 -9.94
CA ALA A 139 -3.71 -5.08 -10.68
C ALA A 139 -3.42 -4.08 -11.79
N CYS A 140 -4.17 -4.17 -12.90
CA CYS A 140 -4.00 -3.18 -13.95
C CYS A 140 -4.53 -1.81 -13.49
N VAL A 141 -3.60 -0.90 -13.19
CA VAL A 141 -3.88 0.51 -12.91
C VAL A 141 -3.14 1.35 -13.95
N PRO A 142 -3.81 1.69 -15.08
CA PRO A 142 -3.14 2.27 -16.23
C PRO A 142 -2.40 3.56 -15.88
N ASP A 143 -1.08 3.58 -16.02
CA ASP A 143 -0.26 4.78 -15.80
C ASP A 143 0.57 5.08 -17.06
N SER A 144 0.18 6.12 -17.79
CA SER A 144 0.86 6.49 -19.03
C SER A 144 2.27 7.04 -18.81
N SER A 145 2.65 7.39 -17.56
CA SER A 145 4.02 7.81 -17.24
C SER A 145 5.03 6.66 -17.27
N GLU A 146 4.56 5.40 -17.21
CA GLU A 146 5.40 4.21 -17.34
C GLU A 146 5.66 3.80 -18.79
N CYS A 147 4.96 4.44 -19.73
CA CYS A 147 5.14 4.21 -21.15
C CYS A 147 6.24 5.05 -21.77
N LYS A 148 6.72 4.65 -22.95
CA LYS A 148 7.68 5.46 -23.70
C LYS A 148 7.02 6.75 -24.20
N ALA A 149 7.83 7.71 -24.64
CA ALA A 149 7.30 8.90 -25.29
C ALA A 149 6.41 8.50 -26.49
N ASN A 150 5.21 9.08 -26.56
CA ASN A 150 4.16 8.79 -27.55
C ASN A 150 3.46 7.42 -27.37
N GLU A 151 3.43 6.87 -26.16
CA GLU A 151 2.59 5.71 -25.83
C GLU A 151 1.60 6.11 -24.71
N ILE A 152 0.37 5.60 -24.77
CA ILE A 152 -0.64 5.77 -23.71
C ILE A 152 -0.93 4.41 -23.11
N CYS A 153 -1.10 4.39 -21.80
CA CYS A 153 -1.50 3.20 -21.11
C CYS A 153 -2.99 2.92 -21.29
N ASN A 154 -3.34 1.80 -21.92
CA ASN A 154 -4.74 1.41 -22.09
C ASN A 154 -5.33 0.80 -20.80
N SER A 155 -6.65 0.56 -20.78
CA SER A 155 -7.36 -0.07 -19.66
C SER A 155 -6.96 -1.52 -19.35
N SER A 156 -6.09 -2.10 -20.16
CA SER A 156 -5.49 -3.43 -19.97
C SER A 156 -4.00 -3.34 -19.58
N CYS A 157 -3.50 -2.14 -19.24
CA CYS A 157 -2.15 -1.88 -18.76
C CYS A 157 -1.04 -2.26 -19.73
N HIS A 158 -1.36 -2.09 -21.01
CA HIS A 158 -0.38 -2.17 -22.07
C HIS A 158 -0.10 -0.77 -22.60
N CYS A 159 1.17 -0.47 -22.80
CA CYS A 159 1.58 0.73 -23.50
C CYS A 159 1.14 0.57 -24.95
N THR A 160 0.15 1.36 -25.32
CA THR A 160 -0.37 1.37 -26.68
C THR A 160 0.26 2.53 -27.45
N PRO A 161 0.84 2.24 -28.63
CA PRO A 161 1.47 3.26 -29.45
C PRO A 161 0.45 4.29 -29.93
N THR A 162 0.68 5.58 -29.65
CA THR A 162 -0.16 6.68 -30.13
C THR A 162 0.27 7.17 -31.51
N PHE A 163 -0.43 8.18 -32.01
CA PHE A 163 0.01 8.96 -33.15
C PHE A 163 1.47 9.42 -32.95
N GLY A 164 2.31 9.16 -33.96
CA GLY A 164 3.75 9.43 -33.94
C GLY A 164 4.64 8.32 -33.35
N SER A 165 4.07 7.22 -32.85
CA SER A 165 4.86 6.09 -32.33
C SER A 165 5.66 5.38 -33.41
N PRO A 166 6.86 4.86 -33.13
CA PRO A 166 7.59 4.03 -34.08
C PRO A 166 6.84 2.71 -34.33
N CYS A 167 6.79 2.28 -35.59
CA CYS A 167 6.11 1.05 -36.04
C CYS A 167 6.96 0.22 -37.00
N ASP A 168 8.28 0.28 -36.80
CA ASP A 168 9.25 -0.51 -37.56
C ASP A 168 9.30 -1.95 -37.01
N GLY A 169 8.91 -2.92 -37.84
CA GLY A 169 8.81 -4.33 -37.45
C GLY A 169 10.15 -5.03 -37.18
N GLU A 170 11.27 -4.45 -37.63
CA GLU A 170 12.60 -5.06 -37.54
C GLU A 170 13.66 -4.03 -37.10
N ILE A 171 13.95 -4.00 -35.80
CA ILE A 171 14.86 -3.03 -35.17
C ILE A 171 16.33 -3.07 -35.64
N ASN A 172 16.70 -4.07 -36.46
CA ASN A 172 18.08 -4.33 -36.87
C ASN A 172 18.37 -3.98 -38.34
N THR A 173 17.43 -3.38 -39.07
CA THR A 173 17.65 -2.97 -40.45
C THR A 173 17.66 -1.45 -40.58
N ALA A 174 18.45 -0.93 -41.52
CA ALA A 174 18.56 0.51 -41.77
C ALA A 174 17.39 1.07 -42.63
N GLN A 175 16.44 0.23 -43.03
CA GLN A 175 15.31 0.60 -43.88
C GLN A 175 14.01 0.36 -43.13
N CYS A 176 13.11 1.34 -43.16
CA CYS A 176 11.78 1.22 -42.56
C CYS A 176 11.03 -0.02 -43.07
N GLN A 177 10.65 -0.93 -42.16
CA GLN A 177 9.76 -2.04 -42.43
C GLN A 177 8.42 -1.80 -41.71
N PRO A 178 7.46 -1.10 -42.37
CA PRO A 178 6.25 -0.64 -41.71
C PRO A 178 5.36 -1.82 -41.28
N ASP A 179 5.05 -1.89 -39.99
CA ASP A 179 4.12 -2.87 -39.42
C ASP A 179 2.96 -2.17 -38.70
N THR A 180 1.79 -2.17 -39.34
CA THR A 180 0.56 -1.59 -38.77
C THR A 180 0.06 -2.34 -37.54
N ALA A 181 0.45 -3.61 -37.32
CA ALA A 181 0.10 -4.33 -36.10
C ALA A 181 0.77 -3.73 -34.84
N LEU A 182 1.85 -2.95 -35.04
CA LEU A 182 2.52 -2.18 -33.99
C LEU A 182 1.88 -0.80 -33.76
N CYS A 183 0.73 -0.51 -34.37
CA CYS A 183 -0.01 0.73 -34.13
C CYS A 183 -1.32 0.44 -33.40
N SER A 184 -1.77 1.41 -32.60
CA SER A 184 -3.11 1.34 -32.01
C SER A 184 -4.20 1.23 -33.07
N ALA A 185 -5.35 0.68 -32.69
CA ALA A 185 -6.53 0.70 -33.54
C ALA A 185 -6.77 2.11 -34.08
N PHE A 186 -7.22 2.20 -35.34
CA PHE A 186 -7.42 3.44 -36.10
C PHE A 186 -6.16 4.17 -36.61
N LEU A 187 -4.96 3.70 -36.28
CA LEU A 187 -3.69 4.19 -36.86
C LEU A 187 -3.13 3.21 -37.91
N THR A 188 -2.25 3.72 -38.77
CA THR A 188 -1.54 2.96 -39.81
C THR A 188 -0.06 3.32 -39.81
N CYS A 189 0.82 2.35 -40.05
CA CYS A 189 2.25 2.64 -40.10
C CYS A 189 2.61 3.33 -41.40
N ASP A 190 3.18 4.54 -41.32
CA ASP A 190 3.61 5.27 -42.51
C ASP A 190 4.92 4.67 -43.06
N PRO A 191 4.96 4.31 -44.36
CA PRO A 191 6.07 3.56 -44.95
C PRO A 191 7.37 4.37 -45.12
N VAL A 192 7.35 5.68 -44.88
CA VAL A 192 8.51 6.55 -45.06
C VAL A 192 9.09 6.98 -43.72
N SER A 193 8.24 7.46 -42.83
CA SER A 193 8.61 7.91 -41.49
C SER A 193 8.69 6.78 -40.47
N CYS A 194 8.14 5.60 -40.76
CA CYS A 194 8.04 4.47 -39.84
C CYS A 194 7.36 4.84 -38.51
N THR A 195 6.37 5.72 -38.59
CA THR A 195 5.57 6.13 -37.44
C THR A 195 4.09 5.86 -37.63
N CYS A 196 3.36 5.62 -36.55
CA CYS A 196 1.93 5.41 -36.54
C CYS A 196 1.25 6.74 -36.86
N GLN A 197 0.64 6.80 -38.04
CA GLN A 197 -0.07 7.95 -38.56
C GLN A 197 -1.57 7.64 -38.64
N GLY A 198 -2.39 8.66 -38.44
CA GLY A 198 -3.85 8.51 -38.55
C GLY A 198 -4.53 9.81 -38.17
N ALA A 199 -5.82 9.92 -38.51
CA ALA A 199 -6.66 11.04 -38.14
C ALA A 199 -6.97 11.03 -36.63
N PRO A 200 -7.30 12.19 -36.03
CA PRO A 200 -7.88 12.23 -34.69
C PRO A 200 -9.09 11.29 -34.57
N LEU A 201 -9.50 10.99 -33.34
CA LEU A 201 -10.66 10.17 -33.04
C LEU A 201 -11.43 10.78 -31.87
N ILE A 202 -12.66 11.22 -32.11
CA ILE A 202 -13.58 11.74 -31.09
C ILE A 202 -14.36 10.54 -30.52
N GLU A 203 -14.22 10.31 -29.22
CA GLU A 203 -14.92 9.22 -28.54
C GLU A 203 -16.09 9.71 -27.69
N ASN A 204 -16.01 10.93 -27.17
CA ASN A 204 -17.05 11.47 -26.30
C ASN A 204 -17.06 13.00 -26.28
N ILE A 205 -18.24 13.59 -26.03
CA ILE A 205 -18.41 15.04 -25.83
C ILE A 205 -19.26 15.25 -24.59
N THR A 206 -18.81 16.08 -23.66
CA THR A 206 -19.52 16.43 -22.40
C THR A 206 -19.58 17.95 -22.22
N PRO A 207 -20.57 18.49 -21.49
CA PRO A 207 -21.63 17.80 -20.75
C PRO A 207 -22.77 17.29 -21.64
N LYS A 208 -23.55 16.34 -21.12
CA LYS A 208 -24.70 15.72 -21.79
C LYS A 208 -25.99 15.93 -21.00
N ASP A 209 -27.14 15.80 -21.66
CA ASP A 209 -28.43 15.69 -21.00
C ASP A 209 -28.71 14.25 -20.52
N SER A 210 -29.88 14.04 -19.92
CA SER A 210 -30.34 12.72 -19.47
C SER A 210 -30.58 11.72 -20.61
N ALA A 211 -30.67 12.17 -21.87
CA ALA A 211 -30.79 11.32 -23.04
C ALA A 211 -29.41 10.97 -23.65
N GLY A 212 -28.33 11.54 -23.13
CA GLY A 212 -26.97 11.34 -23.62
C GLY A 212 -26.57 12.27 -24.77
N THR A 213 -27.38 13.29 -25.08
CA THR A 213 -27.08 14.29 -26.12
C THR A 213 -26.17 15.37 -25.55
N PRO A 214 -25.00 15.63 -26.15
CA PRO A 214 -24.11 16.70 -25.70
C PRO A 214 -24.77 18.07 -25.93
N ASN A 215 -24.70 18.97 -24.94
CA ASN A 215 -25.37 20.27 -25.02
C ASN A 215 -24.76 21.35 -24.15
N GLY A 216 -25.05 22.60 -24.49
CA GLY A 216 -24.74 23.75 -23.65
C GLY A 216 -25.08 25.09 -24.30
N ALA A 217 -25.17 26.12 -23.46
CA ALA A 217 -25.23 27.50 -23.89
C ALA A 217 -23.88 28.03 -24.36
N GLU A 218 -23.94 29.08 -25.17
CA GLU A 218 -22.80 29.93 -25.50
C GLU A 218 -22.00 30.29 -24.24
N GLY A 219 -20.67 30.19 -24.32
CA GLY A 219 -19.80 30.45 -23.18
C GLY A 219 -19.58 29.26 -22.23
N ASN A 220 -20.37 28.19 -22.32
CA ASN A 220 -20.12 26.98 -21.54
C ASN A 220 -18.81 26.31 -21.99
N PHE A 221 -18.12 25.68 -21.05
CA PHE A 221 -17.02 24.77 -21.39
C PHE A 221 -17.59 23.41 -21.78
N ILE A 222 -17.04 22.83 -22.83
CA ILE A 222 -17.28 21.46 -23.25
C ILE A 222 -15.95 20.72 -23.29
N THR A 223 -15.98 19.44 -22.94
CA THR A 223 -14.85 18.54 -23.13
C THR A 223 -15.14 17.62 -24.29
N ILE A 224 -14.18 17.53 -25.20
CA ILE A 224 -14.11 16.51 -26.25
C ILE A 224 -13.03 15.52 -25.81
N SER A 225 -13.42 14.29 -25.47
CA SER A 225 -12.50 13.21 -25.12
C SER A 225 -12.32 12.28 -26.32
N GLY A 226 -11.12 11.76 -26.48
CA GLY A 226 -10.81 10.90 -27.61
C GLY A 226 -9.34 10.53 -27.66
N GLN A 227 -8.83 10.28 -28.85
CA GLN A 227 -7.45 9.83 -29.08
C GLN A 227 -6.84 10.57 -30.28
N PHE A 228 -5.51 10.67 -30.27
CA PHE A 228 -4.71 11.16 -31.39
C PHE A 228 -4.96 12.62 -31.77
N PHE A 229 -5.42 13.46 -30.85
CA PHE A 229 -5.58 14.90 -31.09
C PHE A 229 -4.23 15.63 -31.25
N GLY A 230 -3.13 14.99 -30.83
CA GLY A 230 -1.80 15.58 -30.78
C GLY A 230 -1.64 16.58 -29.65
N TRP A 231 -0.41 17.02 -29.44
CA TRP A 231 -0.05 18.01 -28.42
C TRP A 231 -0.05 19.45 -28.95
N ASP A 232 0.09 19.61 -30.27
CA ASP A 232 0.02 20.90 -30.94
C ASP A 232 -1.46 21.28 -31.15
N PRO A 233 -1.92 22.44 -30.64
CA PRO A 233 -3.30 22.85 -30.77
C PRO A 233 -3.74 22.98 -32.23
N GLY A 234 -4.83 22.30 -32.57
CA GLY A 234 -5.54 22.43 -33.82
C GLY A 234 -6.75 23.37 -33.70
N THR A 235 -7.81 23.07 -34.45
CA THR A 235 -9.08 23.81 -34.45
C THR A 235 -10.24 22.89 -34.13
N VAL A 236 -11.19 23.38 -33.34
CA VAL A 236 -12.48 22.74 -33.12
C VAL A 236 -13.56 23.61 -33.77
N THR A 237 -14.46 22.99 -34.55
CA THR A 237 -15.52 23.69 -35.28
C THR A 237 -16.87 23.07 -34.98
N PHE A 238 -17.86 23.90 -34.69
CA PHE A 238 -19.27 23.56 -34.63
C PHE A 238 -19.82 23.72 -36.05
N LEU A 239 -20.21 22.62 -36.68
CA LEU A 239 -20.56 22.58 -38.12
C LEU A 239 -22.01 22.96 -38.43
N GLY A 240 -22.84 23.22 -37.42
CA GLY A 240 -24.26 23.55 -37.61
C GLY A 240 -24.99 22.55 -38.52
N ASP A 241 -25.76 23.08 -39.47
CA ASP A 241 -26.36 22.29 -40.55
C ASP A 241 -25.32 21.99 -41.62
N VAL A 242 -24.95 20.71 -41.75
CA VAL A 242 -24.02 20.22 -42.77
C VAL A 242 -24.41 20.57 -44.22
N ALA A 243 -25.67 20.95 -44.47
CA ALA A 243 -26.14 21.42 -45.77
C ALA A 243 -25.87 22.93 -46.04
N ALA A 244 -25.42 23.69 -45.03
CA ALA A 244 -25.28 25.14 -45.08
C ALA A 244 -23.94 25.66 -44.50
N PRO A 245 -22.77 25.43 -45.15
CA PRO A 245 -21.41 25.67 -44.60
C PRO A 245 -21.06 27.10 -44.12
N GLY A 246 -21.97 28.07 -44.26
CA GLY A 246 -21.80 29.42 -43.75
C GLY A 246 -22.16 29.59 -42.27
N ASP A 247 -22.66 28.54 -41.61
CA ASP A 247 -23.00 28.53 -40.19
C ASP A 247 -21.89 27.95 -39.29
N ASP A 248 -20.84 27.37 -39.85
CA ASP A 248 -19.66 26.88 -39.14
C ASP A 248 -19.06 27.94 -38.18
N LYS A 249 -18.86 27.55 -36.91
CA LYS A 249 -18.21 28.38 -35.88
C LYS A 249 -17.00 27.70 -35.28
N VAL A 250 -15.85 28.38 -35.34
CA VAL A 250 -14.64 27.93 -34.65
C VAL A 250 -14.79 28.21 -33.15
N ALA A 251 -14.64 27.16 -32.35
CA ALA A 251 -14.72 27.23 -30.90
C ALA A 251 -13.38 27.70 -30.31
N PRO A 252 -13.38 28.72 -29.44
CA PRO A 252 -12.17 29.12 -28.75
C PRO A 252 -11.82 28.11 -27.66
N LEU A 253 -10.51 27.91 -27.41
CA LEU A 253 -10.03 27.05 -26.32
C LEU A 253 -10.35 27.68 -24.96
N ALA A 254 -10.58 26.86 -23.93
CA ALA A 254 -10.96 27.36 -22.60
C ALA A 254 -9.91 28.32 -21.97
N ASN A 255 -8.62 28.15 -22.29
CA ASN A 255 -7.54 29.05 -21.87
C ASN A 255 -7.68 30.50 -22.37
N THR A 256 -8.46 30.73 -23.42
CA THR A 256 -8.77 32.08 -23.93
C THR A 256 -9.76 32.82 -23.04
N VAL A 257 -10.60 32.10 -22.29
CA VAL A 257 -11.60 32.66 -21.36
C VAL A 257 -11.07 32.67 -19.93
N ASN A 258 -10.33 31.63 -19.53
CA ASN A 258 -9.65 31.58 -18.24
C ASN A 258 -8.19 31.15 -18.42
N SER A 259 -7.25 32.08 -18.21
CA SER A 259 -5.81 31.86 -18.39
C SER A 259 -5.21 30.76 -17.51
N LEU A 260 -5.90 30.31 -16.46
CA LEU A 260 -5.46 29.20 -15.62
C LEU A 260 -5.70 27.83 -16.27
N CYS A 261 -6.50 27.75 -17.33
CA CYS A 261 -6.80 26.53 -18.08
C CYS A 261 -5.64 26.10 -18.99
N VAL A 262 -4.41 26.03 -18.48
CA VAL A 262 -3.19 25.86 -19.30
C VAL A 262 -3.13 24.55 -20.11
N LYS A 263 -4.02 23.59 -19.85
CA LYS A 263 -4.10 22.28 -20.54
C LYS A 263 -5.39 22.07 -21.34
N SER A 264 -5.90 23.12 -21.99
CA SER A 264 -7.12 23.06 -22.82
C SER A 264 -7.00 22.19 -24.09
N TRP A 265 -5.79 21.82 -24.52
CA TRP A 265 -5.56 20.89 -25.62
C TRP A 265 -4.53 19.84 -25.19
N GLN A 266 -4.91 18.58 -25.30
CA GLN A 266 -4.08 17.41 -25.01
C GLN A 266 -4.43 16.31 -26.02
N ASP A 267 -3.54 15.33 -26.19
CA ASP A 267 -3.72 14.26 -27.17
C ASP A 267 -5.01 13.44 -26.98
N ASN A 268 -5.52 13.36 -25.75
CA ASN A 268 -6.71 12.58 -25.38
C ASN A 268 -7.91 13.42 -24.89
N GLN A 269 -7.75 14.74 -24.81
CA GLN A 269 -8.79 15.62 -24.30
C GLN A 269 -8.61 17.06 -24.79
N ILE A 270 -9.69 17.67 -25.27
CA ILE A 270 -9.74 19.09 -25.65
C ILE A 270 -10.87 19.76 -24.87
N ILE A 271 -10.61 20.93 -24.27
CA ILE A 271 -11.61 21.77 -23.63
C ILE A 271 -11.79 23.05 -24.43
N VAL A 272 -12.97 23.22 -25.02
CA VAL A 272 -13.35 24.42 -25.77
C VAL A 272 -14.58 25.09 -25.16
N VAL A 273 -14.85 26.30 -25.63
CA VAL A 273 -16.02 27.07 -25.25
C VAL A 273 -17.03 27.01 -26.37
N VAL A 274 -18.31 26.83 -26.04
CA VAL A 274 -19.40 26.94 -27.04
C VAL A 274 -19.34 28.34 -27.66
N PRO A 275 -19.15 28.46 -28.99
CA PRO A 275 -18.91 29.74 -29.66
C PRO A 275 -20.17 30.58 -29.80
N GLU A 276 -19.99 31.90 -29.92
CA GLU A 276 -21.08 32.84 -30.18
C GLU A 276 -21.77 32.56 -31.51
N GLY A 277 -23.10 32.46 -31.46
CA GLY A 277 -23.93 32.13 -32.61
C GLY A 277 -23.71 30.72 -33.17
N GLY A 278 -23.24 29.78 -32.34
CA GLY A 278 -23.25 28.35 -32.66
C GLY A 278 -24.67 27.82 -32.89
N ILE A 279 -24.79 26.82 -33.75
CA ILE A 279 -26.05 26.16 -34.10
C ILE A 279 -25.89 24.66 -33.86
N ASP A 280 -27.01 23.98 -33.59
CA ASP A 280 -27.07 22.53 -33.43
C ASP A 280 -26.40 21.80 -34.59
N GLY A 281 -25.49 20.88 -34.28
CA GLY A 281 -24.74 20.21 -35.33
C GLY A 281 -23.62 19.31 -34.84
N PRO A 282 -22.96 18.60 -35.76
CA PRO A 282 -21.75 17.85 -35.46
C PRO A 282 -20.61 18.76 -35.01
N ILE A 283 -19.69 18.19 -34.22
CA ILE A 283 -18.43 18.84 -33.86
C ILE A 283 -17.30 18.20 -34.65
N GLN A 284 -16.46 19.05 -35.25
CA GLN A 284 -15.25 18.64 -35.96
C GLN A 284 -14.01 19.02 -35.15
N VAL A 285 -13.06 18.09 -35.04
CA VAL A 285 -11.71 18.35 -34.55
C VAL A 285 -10.75 18.22 -35.71
N ALA A 286 -10.00 19.27 -36.02
CA ALA A 286 -8.96 19.27 -37.03
C ALA A 286 -7.61 19.59 -36.40
N ARG A 287 -6.59 18.80 -36.73
CA ARG A 287 -5.21 19.01 -36.29
C ARG A 287 -4.47 19.97 -37.21
N SER A 288 -3.32 20.44 -36.74
CA SER A 288 -2.41 21.32 -37.50
C SER A 288 -1.88 20.69 -38.79
N ASP A 289 -1.84 19.35 -38.88
CA ASP A 289 -1.44 18.60 -40.07
C ASP A 289 -2.56 18.42 -41.11
N GLY A 290 -3.76 18.96 -40.83
CA GLY A 290 -4.91 18.93 -41.73
C GLY A 290 -5.75 17.66 -41.65
N GLN A 291 -5.37 16.68 -40.81
CA GLN A 291 -6.24 15.54 -40.52
C GLN A 291 -7.40 15.98 -39.62
N LEU A 292 -8.58 15.43 -39.86
CA LEU A 292 -9.80 15.78 -39.14
C LEU A 292 -10.62 14.54 -38.78
N ASP A 293 -11.48 14.72 -37.80
CA ASP A 293 -12.49 13.76 -37.37
C ASP A 293 -13.76 14.53 -36.98
N THR A 294 -14.92 13.91 -37.20
CA THR A 294 -16.21 14.55 -36.96
C THR A 294 -17.11 13.65 -36.13
N SER A 295 -17.81 14.21 -35.14
CA SER A 295 -18.68 13.44 -34.24
C SER A 295 -19.82 12.68 -34.92
N ALA A 296 -20.08 12.96 -36.20
CA ALA A 296 -21.14 12.35 -37.02
C ALA A 296 -20.62 11.47 -38.17
N ASP A 297 -19.30 11.22 -38.25
CA ASP A 297 -18.76 10.31 -39.26
C ASP A 297 -18.82 8.83 -38.81
N ASN A 298 -18.23 7.93 -39.59
CA ASN A 298 -18.22 6.49 -39.29
C ASN A 298 -16.96 6.04 -38.52
N ARG A 299 -16.11 6.97 -38.08
CA ARG A 299 -14.86 6.70 -37.37
C ARG A 299 -15.09 6.90 -35.88
N GLY A 300 -15.26 5.78 -35.17
CA GLY A 300 -15.53 5.80 -33.73
C GLY A 300 -17.01 5.70 -33.39
N PRO A 301 -17.39 6.03 -32.15
CA PRO A 301 -18.76 5.94 -31.69
C PRO A 301 -19.65 6.98 -32.38
N GLN A 302 -20.90 6.60 -32.63
CA GLN A 302 -21.91 7.55 -33.10
C GLN A 302 -22.30 8.48 -31.95
N ILE A 303 -22.02 9.77 -32.10
CA ILE A 303 -22.35 10.79 -31.11
C ILE A 303 -23.47 11.67 -31.68
N ASN A 304 -24.51 11.90 -30.89
CA ASN A 304 -25.58 12.82 -31.29
C ASN A 304 -25.01 14.21 -31.56
N ASN A 305 -25.62 14.94 -32.49
CA ASN A 305 -25.31 16.35 -32.72
C ASN A 305 -25.33 17.12 -31.41
N PHE A 306 -24.41 18.07 -31.29
CA PHE A 306 -24.38 18.99 -30.17
C PHE A 306 -25.61 19.90 -30.24
N ASP A 307 -26.35 20.00 -29.14
CA ASP A 307 -27.51 20.88 -28.97
C ASP A 307 -27.07 22.19 -28.31
N VAL A 308 -27.08 23.28 -29.09
CA VAL A 308 -26.77 24.63 -28.61
C VAL A 308 -28.07 25.24 -28.08
N ASN A 309 -28.15 25.40 -26.77
CA ASN A 309 -29.38 25.81 -26.09
C ASN A 309 -29.14 26.94 -25.07
N GLU A 310 -30.14 27.28 -24.25
CA GLU A 310 -30.03 28.37 -23.25
C GLU A 310 -29.49 27.90 -21.89
N LYS A 311 -29.00 26.66 -21.81
CA LYS A 311 -28.63 26.03 -20.54
C LYS A 311 -27.21 26.38 -20.11
N ILE A 312 -27.08 27.32 -19.18
CA ILE A 312 -25.80 27.72 -18.59
C ILE A 312 -25.31 26.66 -17.61
N ARG A 313 -24.02 26.30 -17.68
CA ARG A 313 -23.40 25.26 -16.85
C ARG A 313 -22.11 25.77 -16.20
N PRO A 314 -21.71 25.21 -15.04
CA PRO A 314 -20.33 25.37 -14.58
C PRO A 314 -19.36 24.76 -15.60
N GLY A 315 -18.12 25.24 -15.63
CA GLY A 315 -17.11 24.73 -16.57
C GLY A 315 -15.82 24.40 -15.82
N VAL A 316 -15.31 23.17 -15.95
CA VAL A 316 -14.01 22.77 -15.40
C VAL A 316 -13.00 22.74 -16.55
N CYS A 317 -11.77 23.18 -16.30
CA CYS A 317 -10.75 23.21 -17.36
C CYS A 317 -9.36 22.77 -16.91
N LEU A 318 -9.15 22.58 -15.61
CA LEU A 318 -7.94 21.99 -15.07
C LEU A 318 -8.26 21.16 -13.83
N VAL A 319 -7.61 20.01 -13.73
CA VAL A 319 -7.49 19.23 -12.50
C VAL A 319 -6.00 19.01 -12.19
N ASP A 320 -5.59 19.23 -10.94
CA ASP A 320 -4.19 19.10 -10.52
C ASP A 320 -4.05 18.63 -9.04
N PRO A 321 -3.34 17.52 -8.76
CA PRO A 321 -2.82 16.56 -9.75
C PRO A 321 -3.98 15.89 -10.51
N ALA A 322 -3.77 15.48 -11.77
CA ALA A 322 -4.77 14.76 -12.56
C ALA A 322 -4.86 13.25 -12.22
N GLN A 323 -4.12 12.82 -11.19
CA GLN A 323 -4.09 11.46 -10.71
C GLN A 323 -3.73 11.40 -9.22
N GLY A 324 -4.15 10.33 -8.54
CA GLY A 324 -3.76 10.05 -7.15
C GLY A 324 -4.55 8.90 -6.51
N PRO A 325 -4.07 8.33 -5.39
CA PRO A 325 -4.83 7.35 -4.62
C PRO A 325 -5.97 8.01 -3.84
N VAL A 326 -6.91 7.19 -3.37
CA VAL A 326 -8.01 7.64 -2.50
C VAL A 326 -7.47 8.42 -1.29
N GLY A 327 -8.18 9.48 -0.86
CA GLY A 327 -7.78 10.27 0.31
C GLY A 327 -6.76 11.39 0.04
N ILE A 328 -6.22 11.51 -1.17
CA ILE A 328 -5.34 12.62 -1.55
C ILE A 328 -6.13 13.85 -2.01
N ASN A 329 -5.60 15.05 -1.75
CA ASN A 329 -6.21 16.30 -2.18
C ASN A 329 -5.86 16.65 -3.63
N PHE A 330 -6.81 17.21 -4.36
CA PHE A 330 -6.64 17.77 -5.70
C PHE A 330 -7.39 19.10 -5.85
N ASN A 331 -6.95 19.89 -6.83
CA ASN A 331 -7.50 21.19 -7.17
C ASN A 331 -8.21 21.14 -8.52
N LEU A 332 -9.38 21.74 -8.59
CA LEU A 332 -10.08 22.06 -9.83
C LEU A 332 -10.00 23.55 -10.11
N GLN A 333 -9.82 23.92 -11.38
CA GLN A 333 -9.97 25.29 -11.86
C GLN A 333 -11.02 25.33 -12.97
N GLY A 334 -11.74 26.44 -13.07
CA GLY A 334 -12.81 26.57 -14.03
C GLY A 334 -13.53 27.91 -13.98
N ILE A 335 -14.80 27.90 -14.37
CA ILE A 335 -15.71 29.05 -14.42
C ILE A 335 -17.05 28.69 -13.79
N SER A 336 -17.73 29.70 -13.26
CA SER A 336 -19.13 29.61 -12.80
C SER A 336 -19.38 28.55 -11.71
N PHE A 337 -18.42 28.31 -10.81
CA PHE A 337 -18.63 27.43 -9.65
C PHE A 337 -19.44 28.10 -8.53
N GLY A 338 -19.37 29.43 -8.46
CA GLY A 338 -20.01 30.24 -7.43
C GLY A 338 -19.46 30.01 -6.01
N SER A 339 -20.11 30.59 -5.00
CA SER A 339 -19.74 30.41 -3.58
C SER A 339 -20.10 29.02 -3.02
N ALA A 340 -19.45 28.59 -1.94
CA ALA A 340 -19.78 27.32 -1.28
C ALA A 340 -21.26 27.25 -0.84
N THR A 341 -21.94 26.14 -1.14
CA THR A 341 -23.27 25.78 -0.61
C THR A 341 -23.33 24.27 -0.38
N SER A 342 -24.33 23.77 0.37
CA SER A 342 -24.48 22.33 0.64
C SER A 342 -24.95 21.51 -0.56
N GLU A 343 -25.43 22.15 -1.64
CA GLU A 343 -25.92 21.47 -2.84
C GLU A 343 -24.85 21.35 -3.93
N ARG A 344 -23.73 22.06 -3.78
CA ARG A 344 -22.59 22.07 -4.70
C ARG A 344 -21.61 20.99 -4.32
N THR A 345 -21.23 20.15 -5.28
CA THR A 345 -20.37 18.99 -5.02
C THR A 345 -19.36 18.78 -6.13
N VAL A 346 -18.23 18.18 -5.78
CA VAL A 346 -17.31 17.57 -6.73
C VAL A 346 -17.72 16.10 -6.89
N MET A 347 -17.72 15.61 -8.12
CA MET A 347 -18.04 14.24 -8.47
C MET A 347 -16.82 13.59 -9.11
N VAL A 348 -16.50 12.37 -8.68
CA VAL A 348 -15.39 11.57 -9.23
C VAL A 348 -15.90 10.18 -9.58
N GLY A 349 -15.71 9.75 -10.82
CA GLY A 349 -16.05 8.41 -11.28
C GLY A 349 -16.44 8.38 -12.75
N THR A 350 -17.02 7.27 -13.19
CA THR A 350 -17.59 7.14 -14.54
C THR A 350 -19.00 7.73 -14.61
N SER A 351 -19.52 7.94 -15.83
CA SER A 351 -20.83 8.58 -16.07
C SER A 351 -22.02 7.87 -15.40
N THR A 352 -21.90 6.60 -15.01
CA THR A 352 -22.93 5.83 -14.29
C THR A 352 -22.58 5.49 -12.84
N GLY A 353 -21.35 5.80 -12.39
CA GLY A 353 -20.80 5.40 -11.09
C GLY A 353 -20.10 6.53 -10.31
N ALA A 354 -20.33 7.79 -10.68
CA ALA A 354 -19.69 8.93 -10.04
C ALA A 354 -20.10 9.07 -8.56
N VAL A 355 -19.10 9.23 -7.71
CA VAL A 355 -19.22 9.40 -6.25
C VAL A 355 -18.94 10.85 -5.88
N ALA A 356 -19.76 11.40 -4.98
CA ALA A 356 -19.55 12.75 -4.47
C ALA A 356 -18.35 12.79 -3.49
N ALA A 357 -17.46 13.77 -3.66
CA ALA A 357 -16.41 14.04 -2.70
C ALA A 357 -17.04 14.61 -1.41
N THR A 358 -16.87 13.90 -0.29
CA THR A 358 -17.41 14.30 1.02
C THR A 358 -16.56 15.34 1.72
N ASN A 359 -15.26 15.39 1.41
CA ASN A 359 -14.29 16.32 1.98
C ASN A 359 -13.93 17.40 0.95
N ILE A 360 -14.54 18.57 1.10
CA ILE A 360 -14.21 19.78 0.34
C ILE A 360 -13.45 20.72 1.29
N ASN A 361 -12.17 20.93 1.02
CA ASN A 361 -11.31 21.76 1.87
C ASN A 361 -11.47 23.25 1.56
N ASN A 362 -11.74 23.61 0.30
CA ASN A 362 -12.00 24.99 -0.12
C ASN A 362 -12.92 25.02 -1.36
N TRP A 363 -13.80 26.02 -1.46
CA TRP A 363 -14.66 26.24 -2.63
C TRP A 363 -14.80 27.73 -2.92
N GLU A 364 -14.36 28.14 -4.10
CA GLU A 364 -14.42 29.50 -4.62
C GLU A 364 -15.11 29.54 -5.98
N ALA A 365 -15.37 30.75 -6.49
CA ALA A 365 -16.15 30.96 -7.71
C ALA A 365 -15.54 30.32 -8.98
N THR A 366 -14.22 30.05 -8.98
CA THR A 366 -13.48 29.49 -10.11
C THR A 366 -12.50 28.38 -9.69
N SER A 367 -12.44 28.00 -8.42
CA SER A 367 -11.55 26.94 -7.94
C SER A 367 -12.14 26.13 -6.79
N VAL A 368 -11.85 24.84 -6.75
CA VAL A 368 -12.27 23.92 -5.68
C VAL A 368 -11.10 23.04 -5.26
N ASN A 369 -10.86 22.89 -3.96
CA ASN A 369 -9.95 21.88 -3.42
C ASN A 369 -10.76 20.79 -2.73
N ALA A 370 -10.60 19.55 -3.17
CA ALA A 370 -11.33 18.39 -2.69
C ALA A 370 -10.40 17.21 -2.44
N THR A 371 -10.86 16.26 -1.65
CA THR A 371 -10.18 14.97 -1.44
C THR A 371 -10.78 13.90 -2.35
N ILE A 372 -9.95 13.05 -2.93
CA ILE A 372 -10.38 11.91 -3.74
C ILE A 372 -11.27 10.98 -2.88
N PRO A 373 -12.56 10.78 -3.24
CA PRO A 373 -13.47 9.92 -2.49
C PRO A 373 -13.10 8.44 -2.68
N VAL A 374 -13.71 7.56 -1.88
CA VAL A 374 -13.59 6.12 -2.08
C VAL A 374 -14.31 5.74 -3.38
N VAL A 375 -13.51 5.47 -4.41
CA VAL A 375 -13.95 5.08 -5.76
C VAL A 375 -12.98 4.03 -6.30
N SER A 376 -13.42 3.17 -7.22
CA SER A 376 -12.59 2.12 -7.78
C SER A 376 -11.35 2.69 -8.50
N PRO A 377 -10.14 2.11 -8.29
CA PRO A 377 -8.95 2.44 -9.05
C PRO A 377 -9.13 2.31 -10.56
N GLY A 378 -8.34 3.07 -11.33
CA GLY A 378 -8.35 3.10 -12.78
C GLY A 378 -8.86 4.42 -13.39
N PRO A 379 -9.08 4.46 -14.72
CA PRO A 379 -9.53 5.65 -15.44
C PRO A 379 -10.93 6.09 -14.99
N ASN A 380 -11.04 7.33 -14.53
CA ASN A 380 -12.27 7.95 -14.09
C ASN A 380 -12.37 9.37 -14.67
N ASN A 381 -13.49 10.04 -14.41
CA ASN A 381 -13.67 11.44 -14.73
C ASN A 381 -13.89 12.26 -13.45
N VAL A 382 -13.61 13.56 -13.52
CA VAL A 382 -13.92 14.53 -12.49
C VAL A 382 -14.74 15.68 -13.06
N PHE A 383 -15.77 16.09 -12.34
CA PHE A 383 -16.63 17.22 -12.70
C PHE A 383 -17.26 17.84 -11.46
N VAL A 384 -17.84 19.04 -11.61
CA VAL A 384 -18.59 19.69 -10.54
C VAL A 384 -20.07 19.70 -10.86
N LYS A 385 -20.90 19.65 -9.82
CA LYS A 385 -22.33 19.88 -9.92
C LYS A 385 -22.69 21.15 -9.17
N VAL A 386 -23.28 22.11 -9.88
CA VAL A 386 -23.67 23.41 -9.34
C VAL A 386 -25.16 23.63 -9.62
N ASP A 387 -25.93 23.79 -8.55
CA ASP A 387 -27.36 24.12 -8.61
C ASP A 387 -28.18 23.16 -9.50
N GLY A 388 -27.83 21.87 -9.45
CA GLY A 388 -28.46 20.81 -10.25
C GLY A 388 -27.77 20.50 -11.57
N GLU A 389 -26.87 21.35 -12.04
CA GLU A 389 -26.21 21.24 -13.34
C GLU A 389 -24.78 20.73 -13.27
N SER A 390 -24.48 19.73 -14.10
CA SER A 390 -23.11 19.21 -14.27
C SER A 390 -22.30 20.10 -15.19
N SER A 391 -21.02 20.26 -14.86
CA SER A 391 -20.01 20.78 -15.77
C SER A 391 -19.64 19.77 -16.85
N ASN A 392 -18.79 20.18 -17.80
CA ASN A 392 -18.00 19.24 -18.57
C ASN A 392 -17.11 18.36 -17.65
N GLU A 393 -16.74 17.20 -18.16
CA GLU A 393 -15.96 16.18 -17.46
C GLU A 393 -14.47 16.27 -17.86
N LEU A 394 -13.56 16.07 -16.92
CA LEU A 394 -12.11 15.95 -17.18
C LEU A 394 -11.62 14.54 -16.86
N ASN A 395 -10.66 14.04 -17.65
CA ASN A 395 -9.99 12.77 -17.38
C ASN A 395 -9.27 12.84 -16.02
N PHE A 396 -9.43 11.80 -15.20
CA PHE A 396 -8.85 11.71 -13.85
C PHE A 396 -8.50 10.28 -13.48
N LEU A 397 -7.25 10.00 -13.12
CA LEU A 397 -6.80 8.64 -12.82
C LEU A 397 -6.77 8.36 -11.32
N ILE A 398 -7.50 7.33 -10.88
CA ILE A 398 -7.46 6.87 -9.50
C ILE A 398 -6.39 5.79 -9.39
N LEU A 399 -5.33 6.07 -8.63
CA LEU A 399 -4.29 5.09 -8.39
C LEU A 399 -4.81 4.08 -7.36
N ALA A 400 -4.43 2.80 -7.52
CA ALA A 400 -4.57 1.88 -6.40
C ALA A 400 -3.71 2.40 -5.25
N GLU A 401 -4.18 2.26 -4.01
CA GLU A 401 -3.27 2.47 -2.89
C GLU A 401 -2.12 1.48 -3.03
N ASP A 402 -0.88 1.97 -2.98
CA ASP A 402 0.28 1.12 -2.70
C ASP A 402 0.00 0.47 -1.34
N SER A 403 -0.52 -0.75 -1.37
CA SER A 403 -0.61 -1.59 -0.18
C SER A 403 0.72 -2.33 -0.09
N PRO A 404 1.71 -1.83 0.67
CA PRO A 404 2.97 -2.55 0.84
C PRO A 404 2.69 -3.97 1.33
N SER A 405 3.48 -4.95 0.87
CA SER A 405 3.40 -6.32 1.34
C SER A 405 3.39 -6.38 2.87
N PRO A 406 2.66 -7.33 3.47
CA PRO A 406 2.75 -7.58 4.90
C PRO A 406 4.21 -7.88 5.24
N LEU A 407 4.65 -7.52 6.44
CA LEU A 407 6.00 -7.83 6.92
C LEU A 407 5.92 -8.26 8.39
N ILE A 408 6.38 -9.46 8.67
CA ILE A 408 6.52 -10.07 10.00
C ILE A 408 7.89 -9.64 10.53
N ASP A 409 7.87 -8.90 11.64
CA ASP A 409 9.10 -8.39 12.27
C ASP A 409 9.50 -9.23 13.49
N TRP A 410 8.53 -9.83 14.20
CA TRP A 410 8.79 -10.63 15.40
C TRP A 410 7.64 -11.59 15.73
N ILE A 411 7.95 -12.65 16.47
CA ILE A 411 6.97 -13.64 16.96
C ILE A 411 7.23 -13.89 18.46
N SER A 412 6.17 -14.13 19.23
CA SER A 412 6.29 -14.49 20.65
C SER A 412 5.27 -15.55 21.07
N PRO A 413 5.60 -16.43 22.04
CA PRO A 413 6.85 -16.45 22.81
C PRO A 413 8.02 -17.10 22.02
N MET A 414 9.25 -16.80 22.45
CA MET A 414 10.48 -17.43 21.94
C MET A 414 11.21 -18.16 23.07
N ASP A 415 12.05 -19.13 22.73
CA ASP A 415 12.99 -19.75 23.67
C ASP A 415 14.32 -18.99 23.79
N ALA A 416 15.23 -19.50 24.62
CA ALA A 416 16.56 -18.90 24.82
C ALA A 416 17.46 -18.92 23.57
N SER A 417 17.12 -19.73 22.55
CA SER A 417 17.76 -19.75 21.23
C SER A 417 17.08 -18.84 20.20
N SER A 418 16.12 -18.01 20.63
CA SER A 418 15.32 -17.14 19.74
C SER A 418 14.45 -17.91 18.74
N THR A 419 14.06 -19.14 19.09
CA THR A 419 13.13 -19.94 18.29
C THR A 419 11.70 -19.74 18.80
N PRO A 420 10.77 -19.25 17.96
CA PRO A 420 9.38 -19.10 18.37
C PRO A 420 8.76 -20.48 18.58
N ASN A 421 7.94 -20.64 19.62
CA ASN A 421 7.42 -21.96 19.99
C ASN A 421 6.07 -21.91 20.71
N GLY A 422 5.36 -23.04 20.67
CA GLY A 422 4.14 -23.21 21.46
C GLY A 422 3.50 -24.59 21.32
N ALA A 423 2.86 -25.05 22.39
CA ALA A 423 2.01 -26.23 22.36
C ALA A 423 0.63 -25.93 21.73
N PRO A 424 -0.08 -26.93 21.20
CA PRO A 424 -1.46 -26.76 20.77
C PRO A 424 -2.31 -26.06 21.82
N ASN A 425 -3.15 -25.11 21.38
CA ASN A 425 -3.96 -24.21 22.20
C ASN A 425 -3.20 -23.05 22.90
N ASN A 426 -1.88 -22.97 22.81
CA ASN A 426 -1.18 -21.76 23.26
C ASN A 426 -1.52 -20.58 22.35
N PHE A 427 -1.50 -19.38 22.93
CA PHE A 427 -1.57 -18.14 22.15
C PHE A 427 -0.17 -17.76 21.68
N VAL A 428 -0.08 -17.29 20.43
CA VAL A 428 1.16 -16.79 19.82
C VAL A 428 0.85 -15.42 19.21
N THR A 429 1.71 -14.46 19.46
CA THR A 429 1.62 -13.12 18.86
C THR A 429 2.64 -12.98 17.76
N ILE A 430 2.17 -12.56 16.60
CA ILE A 430 2.94 -12.20 15.42
C ILE A 430 2.84 -10.68 15.31
N GLY A 431 3.97 -9.99 15.31
CA GLY A 431 3.98 -8.53 15.14
C GLY A 431 4.82 -8.12 13.95
N GLY A 432 4.46 -6.96 13.41
CA GLY A 432 4.95 -6.50 12.12
C GLY A 432 4.22 -5.27 11.63
N LYS A 433 4.00 -5.17 10.32
CA LYS A 433 3.33 -4.04 9.67
C LYS A 433 2.60 -4.48 8.41
N ASN A 434 1.62 -3.67 8.01
CA ASN A 434 0.83 -3.84 6.78
C ASN A 434 0.06 -5.17 6.73
N PHE A 435 -0.38 -5.72 7.88
CA PHE A 435 -1.25 -6.90 7.91
C PHE A 435 -2.69 -6.60 7.48
N GLY A 436 -3.04 -5.32 7.29
CA GLY A 436 -4.38 -4.87 6.98
C GLY A 436 -5.30 -4.82 8.20
N SER A 437 -6.40 -4.08 8.07
CA SER A 437 -7.43 -3.95 9.12
C SER A 437 -8.48 -5.06 9.09
N GLU A 438 -8.57 -5.80 7.98
CA GLU A 438 -9.48 -6.94 7.87
C GLU A 438 -8.73 -8.27 8.07
N PRO A 439 -9.30 -9.21 8.85
CA PRO A 439 -8.67 -10.51 9.06
C PRO A 439 -8.45 -11.29 7.76
N GLY A 440 -7.19 -11.66 7.52
CA GLY A 440 -6.79 -12.65 6.52
C GLY A 440 -6.69 -14.05 7.15
N SER A 441 -5.59 -14.76 6.89
CA SER A 441 -5.28 -16.04 7.52
C SER A 441 -3.81 -16.12 7.94
N VAL A 442 -3.53 -16.93 8.96
CA VAL A 442 -2.17 -17.31 9.36
C VAL A 442 -2.03 -18.82 9.18
N VAL A 443 -0.93 -19.27 8.60
CA VAL A 443 -0.67 -20.68 8.27
C VAL A 443 0.67 -21.09 8.88
N LEU A 444 0.69 -22.20 9.62
CA LEU A 444 1.92 -22.91 9.99
C LEU A 444 2.23 -23.87 8.83
N LEU A 445 3.32 -23.66 8.11
CA LEU A 445 3.62 -24.36 6.85
C LEU A 445 4.21 -25.78 7.03
N GLY A 446 4.57 -26.17 8.25
CA GLY A 446 5.20 -27.47 8.49
C GLY A 446 6.48 -27.71 7.66
N ALA A 447 6.90 -28.97 7.57
CA ALA A 447 7.92 -29.40 6.62
C ALA A 447 7.34 -29.40 5.18
N PRO A 448 8.18 -29.36 4.12
CA PRO A 448 7.73 -29.38 2.73
C PRO A 448 7.20 -30.78 2.31
N THR A 449 6.16 -31.24 2.99
CA THR A 449 5.44 -32.50 2.81
C THR A 449 3.94 -32.22 2.68
N ILE A 450 3.25 -33.00 1.85
CA ILE A 450 1.84 -32.74 1.51
C ILE A 450 0.95 -33.00 2.72
N GLY A 451 0.20 -31.98 3.15
CA GLY A 451 -0.83 -32.09 4.19
C GLY A 451 -0.45 -31.50 5.56
N ASP A 452 0.73 -30.89 5.63
CA ASP A 452 1.33 -30.43 6.88
C ASP A 452 0.92 -29.01 7.27
N ASP A 453 0.57 -28.18 6.28
CA ASP A 453 0.05 -26.83 6.48
C ASP A 453 -1.22 -26.81 7.34
N LYS A 454 -1.21 -26.02 8.42
CA LYS A 454 -2.39 -25.77 9.26
C LYS A 454 -2.71 -24.30 9.36
N ILE A 455 -3.96 -23.94 9.06
CA ILE A 455 -4.48 -22.60 9.33
C ILE A 455 -4.63 -22.45 10.84
N ALA A 456 -3.96 -21.47 11.42
CA ALA A 456 -4.08 -21.11 12.82
C ALA A 456 -5.34 -20.26 13.03
N PRO A 457 -6.26 -20.66 13.93
CA PRO A 457 -7.38 -19.82 14.30
C PRO A 457 -6.92 -18.59 15.09
N LEU A 458 -7.69 -17.49 15.03
CA LEU A 458 -7.44 -16.30 15.83
C LEU A 458 -7.85 -16.51 17.29
N ALA A 459 -7.24 -15.76 18.22
CA ALA A 459 -7.50 -15.95 19.65
C ALA A 459 -8.96 -15.68 20.06
N ASP A 460 -9.69 -14.85 19.32
CA ASP A 460 -11.13 -14.59 19.52
C ASP A 460 -12.02 -15.82 19.30
N THR A 461 -11.56 -16.81 18.54
CA THR A 461 -12.30 -18.07 18.35
C THR A 461 -12.28 -18.95 19.61
N VAL A 462 -11.28 -18.77 20.48
CA VAL A 462 -11.11 -19.55 21.72
C VAL A 462 -11.55 -18.75 22.94
N ASN A 463 -11.37 -17.43 22.94
CA ASN A 463 -11.88 -16.55 23.99
C ASN A 463 -12.52 -15.31 23.38
N ALA A 464 -13.84 -15.20 23.51
CA ALA A 464 -14.64 -14.11 22.94
C ALA A 464 -14.30 -12.71 23.49
N GLN A 465 -13.53 -12.59 24.58
CA GLN A 465 -13.02 -11.31 25.08
C GLN A 465 -11.77 -10.82 24.31
N CYS A 466 -11.16 -11.67 23.49
CA CYS A 466 -10.00 -11.35 22.65
C CYS A 466 -10.38 -10.55 21.39
N ILE A 467 -11.19 -9.51 21.55
CA ILE A 467 -11.61 -8.68 20.42
C ILE A 467 -10.40 -8.10 19.68
N ASN A 468 -10.50 -7.95 18.35
CA ASN A 468 -9.44 -7.42 17.50
C ASN A 468 -8.10 -8.19 17.63
N SER A 469 -8.18 -9.52 17.62
CA SER A 469 -7.00 -10.40 17.54
C SER A 469 -6.22 -10.25 16.24
N TRP A 470 -6.75 -9.55 15.24
CA TRP A 470 -6.04 -9.10 14.03
C TRP A 470 -6.00 -7.57 14.00
N LYS A 471 -4.79 -7.02 13.95
CA LYS A 471 -4.49 -5.60 13.73
C LYS A 471 -3.43 -5.50 12.63
N ASP A 472 -3.35 -4.33 12.00
CA ASP A 472 -2.38 -4.05 10.93
C ASP A 472 -0.91 -4.29 11.32
N ASN A 473 -0.61 -4.24 12.62
CA ASN A 473 0.74 -4.42 13.16
C ASN A 473 0.89 -5.59 14.14
N GLN A 474 -0.19 -6.31 14.46
CA GLN A 474 -0.18 -7.37 15.45
C GLN A 474 -1.33 -8.36 15.24
N ILE A 475 -1.01 -9.64 15.18
CA ILE A 475 -1.97 -10.74 15.09
C ILE A 475 -1.75 -11.68 16.28
N VAL A 476 -2.82 -12.13 16.91
CA VAL A 476 -2.80 -13.14 17.97
C VAL A 476 -3.54 -14.38 17.49
N ILE A 477 -2.80 -15.46 17.32
CA ILE A 477 -3.31 -16.76 16.88
C ILE A 477 -3.31 -17.77 18.02
N VAL A 478 -3.97 -18.89 17.78
CA VAL A 478 -3.89 -20.09 18.61
C VAL A 478 -3.18 -21.18 17.82
N VAL A 479 -2.20 -21.85 18.45
CA VAL A 479 -1.51 -22.98 17.82
C VAL A 479 -2.54 -24.09 17.55
N PRO A 480 -2.73 -24.51 16.28
CA PRO A 480 -3.74 -25.50 15.93
C PRO A 480 -3.33 -26.92 16.35
N ASP A 481 -4.32 -27.76 16.63
CA ASP A 481 -4.11 -29.19 16.85
C ASP A 481 -3.50 -29.84 15.59
N GLY A 482 -2.42 -30.61 15.78
CA GLY A 482 -1.70 -31.25 14.68
C GLY A 482 -0.88 -30.28 13.82
N GLY A 483 -0.59 -29.07 14.31
CA GLY A 483 0.48 -28.23 13.76
C GLY A 483 1.83 -28.95 13.86
N MET A 484 2.71 -28.66 12.91
CA MET A 484 4.08 -29.20 12.85
C MET A 484 5.09 -28.07 12.76
N ASP A 485 6.34 -28.42 13.09
CA ASP A 485 7.45 -27.47 13.05
C ASP A 485 7.62 -26.90 11.65
N GLY A 486 7.80 -25.59 11.56
CA GLY A 486 8.04 -24.94 10.28
C GLY A 486 7.75 -23.44 10.28
N PRO A 487 7.90 -22.80 9.10
CA PRO A 487 7.68 -21.36 8.96
C PRO A 487 6.24 -20.95 9.24
N ILE A 488 6.06 -19.70 9.67
CA ILE A 488 4.74 -19.06 9.78
C ILE A 488 4.54 -18.15 8.58
N LYS A 489 3.39 -18.28 7.91
CA LYS A 489 2.95 -17.43 6.81
C LYS A 489 1.73 -16.62 7.19
N VAL A 490 1.79 -15.31 7.02
CA VAL A 490 0.63 -14.41 7.09
C VAL A 490 0.12 -14.19 5.68
N VAL A 491 -1.18 -14.36 5.47
CA VAL A 491 -1.90 -14.09 4.22
C VAL A 491 -2.92 -13.02 4.52
N ARG A 492 -2.78 -11.84 3.91
CA ARG A 492 -3.76 -10.77 4.03
C ARG A 492 -5.04 -11.11 3.29
N LYS A 493 -6.10 -10.35 3.60
CA LYS A 493 -7.40 -10.46 2.95
C LYS A 493 -7.36 -10.29 1.43
N ASP A 494 -6.47 -9.43 0.94
CA ASP A 494 -6.23 -9.16 -0.49
C ASP A 494 -5.27 -10.16 -1.17
N GLY A 495 -4.81 -11.18 -0.45
CA GLY A 495 -3.97 -12.25 -0.97
C GLY A 495 -2.46 -11.97 -0.94
N LEU A 496 -2.04 -10.77 -0.52
CA LEU A 496 -0.63 -10.50 -0.26
C LEU A 496 -0.11 -11.33 0.92
N VAL A 497 1.12 -11.81 0.83
CA VAL A 497 1.70 -12.76 1.79
C VAL A 497 3.06 -12.31 2.28
N ASP A 498 3.39 -12.80 3.47
CA ASP A 498 4.74 -12.79 4.02
C ASP A 498 4.96 -14.05 4.83
N ALA A 499 6.18 -14.60 4.76
CA ALA A 499 6.55 -15.78 5.52
C ALA A 499 7.90 -15.59 6.21
N THR A 500 8.06 -16.19 7.39
CA THR A 500 9.28 -16.07 8.19
C THR A 500 10.58 -16.52 7.50
N ASN A 501 10.47 -17.19 6.35
CA ASN A 501 11.57 -17.79 5.60
C ASN A 501 11.68 -17.37 4.13
N ASP A 502 10.91 -16.38 3.66
CA ASP A 502 10.85 -16.02 2.22
C ASP A 502 11.84 -14.92 1.79
N GLY A 503 12.60 -14.37 2.73
CA GLY A 503 13.59 -13.30 2.49
C GLY A 503 12.98 -11.90 2.37
N GLN A 504 11.67 -11.74 2.55
CA GLN A 504 11.02 -10.47 2.77
C GLN A 504 11.08 -10.13 4.27
N GLY A 505 11.69 -8.99 4.62
CA GLY A 505 11.84 -8.59 6.02
C GLY A 505 12.88 -9.41 6.80
N VAL A 506 12.57 -9.71 8.07
CA VAL A 506 13.49 -10.38 9.00
C VAL A 506 13.29 -11.90 8.88
N LEU A 507 14.38 -12.64 8.64
CA LEU A 507 14.35 -14.09 8.73
C LEU A 507 14.21 -14.52 10.20
N ILE A 508 13.14 -15.27 10.49
CA ILE A 508 12.84 -15.79 11.83
C ILE A 508 12.92 -17.32 11.77
N ASN A 509 13.52 -17.93 12.80
CA ASN A 509 13.61 -19.38 12.91
C ASN A 509 12.22 -20.04 12.80
N ASP A 510 12.20 -21.25 12.25
CA ASP A 510 10.98 -22.05 12.17
C ASP A 510 10.30 -22.19 13.53
N PHE A 511 8.97 -22.14 13.52
CA PHE A 511 8.15 -22.30 14.71
C PHE A 511 8.24 -23.74 15.22
N ASP A 512 8.57 -23.92 16.50
CA ASP A 512 8.65 -25.22 17.17
C ASP A 512 7.31 -25.55 17.88
N VAL A 513 6.63 -26.59 17.41
CA VAL A 513 5.39 -27.09 18.03
C VAL A 513 5.75 -28.10 19.10
N ASN A 514 5.66 -27.67 20.36
CA ASN A 514 6.10 -28.46 21.50
C ASN A 514 4.96 -28.84 22.46
N THR A 515 5.31 -29.24 23.68
CA THR A 515 4.35 -29.70 24.71
C THR A 515 4.21 -28.73 25.89
N LEU A 516 4.89 -27.58 25.84
CA LEU A 516 4.89 -26.60 26.92
C LEU A 516 3.63 -25.74 26.86
N VAL A 517 2.67 -26.03 27.73
CA VAL A 517 1.45 -25.22 27.90
C VAL A 517 1.79 -23.93 28.65
N ARG A 518 1.27 -22.80 28.17
CA ARG A 518 1.56 -21.46 28.71
C ARG A 518 0.26 -20.67 29.01
N PRO A 519 0.29 -19.70 29.94
CA PRO A 519 -0.71 -18.64 29.94
C PRO A 519 -0.69 -17.93 28.58
N GLY A 520 -1.83 -17.43 28.11
CA GLY A 520 -1.92 -16.72 26.83
C GLY A 520 -2.68 -15.41 26.99
N ILE A 521 -2.16 -14.31 26.45
CA ILE A 521 -2.82 -13.01 26.44
C ILE A 521 -3.22 -12.62 25.01
N CYS A 522 -4.33 -11.92 24.84
CA CYS A 522 -4.83 -11.56 23.51
C CYS A 522 -5.30 -10.12 23.40
N LEU A 523 -5.63 -9.47 24.52
CA LEU A 523 -6.05 -8.08 24.56
C LEU A 523 -5.43 -7.39 25.77
N ALA A 524 -4.90 -6.20 25.55
CA ALA A 524 -4.66 -5.18 26.56
C ALA A 524 -5.62 -4.03 26.29
N ASP A 525 -6.45 -3.66 27.28
CA ASP A 525 -7.44 -2.60 27.13
C ASP A 525 -7.41 -1.62 28.32
N PRO A 526 -7.07 -0.34 28.09
CA PRO A 526 -6.47 0.18 26.85
C PRO A 526 -5.09 -0.44 26.59
N ASP A 527 -4.64 -0.47 25.32
CA ASP A 527 -3.28 -0.91 24.93
C ASP A 527 -2.22 0.21 25.08
N GLN A 528 -2.57 1.25 25.83
CA GLN A 528 -1.71 2.35 26.17
C GLN A 528 -2.11 2.98 27.51
N GLY A 529 -1.15 3.56 28.22
CA GLY A 529 -1.45 4.20 29.50
C GLY A 529 -0.26 4.95 30.09
N LYS A 530 -0.57 5.83 31.05
CA LYS A 530 0.39 6.59 31.86
C LYS A 530 0.68 5.85 33.16
N PHE A 531 1.70 6.30 33.90
CA PHE A 531 2.01 5.75 35.22
C PHE A 531 0.76 5.70 36.13
N LYS A 532 0.47 4.53 36.68
CA LYS A 532 -0.72 4.21 37.50
C LYS A 532 -2.07 4.25 36.77
N ASP A 533 -2.11 4.43 35.46
CA ASP A 533 -3.33 4.16 34.73
C ASP A 533 -3.68 2.67 34.85
N LYS A 534 -4.98 2.40 34.92
CA LYS A 534 -5.52 1.06 34.94
C LYS A 534 -5.64 0.53 33.52
N PHE A 535 -5.30 -0.74 33.35
CA PHE A 535 -5.60 -1.50 32.13
C PHE A 535 -5.96 -2.93 32.51
N VAL A 536 -6.66 -3.60 31.61
CA VAL A 536 -7.09 -4.99 31.76
C VAL A 536 -6.42 -5.84 30.70
N LEU A 537 -5.84 -6.97 31.11
CA LEU A 537 -5.44 -8.03 30.19
C LEU A 537 -6.54 -9.08 30.11
N GLN A 538 -6.89 -9.48 28.89
CA GLN A 538 -7.72 -10.66 28.61
C GLN A 538 -6.87 -11.76 28.00
N GLY A 539 -7.21 -13.01 28.33
CA GLY A 539 -6.47 -14.18 27.87
C GLY A 539 -6.99 -15.46 28.50
N ASN A 540 -6.15 -16.49 28.57
CA ASN A 540 -6.49 -17.81 29.10
C ASN A 540 -5.36 -18.38 29.97
N ALA A 541 -5.71 -19.36 30.81
CA ALA A 541 -4.77 -20.14 31.65
C ALA A 541 -3.94 -19.26 32.59
N PHE A 542 -4.58 -18.27 33.22
CA PHE A 542 -3.94 -17.44 34.22
C PHE A 542 -3.97 -18.07 35.63
N ASP A 543 -4.56 -19.24 35.82
CA ASP A 543 -4.65 -19.92 37.10
C ASP A 543 -3.31 -20.53 37.56
N GLY A 544 -2.99 -20.38 38.85
CA GLY A 544 -1.75 -20.91 39.42
C GLY A 544 -1.23 -20.11 40.60
N SER A 545 0.01 -20.40 41.00
CA SER A 545 0.71 -19.66 42.06
C SER A 545 1.82 -18.79 41.48
N ALA A 546 2.25 -17.76 42.22
CA ALA A 546 3.28 -16.81 41.79
C ALA A 546 2.94 -16.09 40.46
N GLN A 547 1.71 -15.60 40.37
CA GLN A 547 1.20 -14.81 39.25
C GLN A 547 1.77 -13.37 39.23
N GLY A 548 1.96 -12.82 38.03
CA GLY A 548 2.32 -11.41 37.86
C GLY A 548 2.14 -10.90 36.44
N VAL A 549 1.95 -9.58 36.32
CA VAL A 549 1.95 -8.83 35.06
C VAL A 549 3.27 -8.08 34.95
N PHE A 550 3.90 -8.10 33.78
CA PHE A 550 5.23 -7.56 33.54
C PHE A 550 5.29 -6.77 32.23
N PHE A 551 6.20 -5.80 32.17
CA PHE A 551 6.49 -4.99 30.99
C PHE A 551 7.95 -5.13 30.57
N GLY A 552 8.22 -5.12 29.26
CA GLY A 552 9.57 -5.21 28.70
C GLY A 552 9.85 -6.60 28.14
N SER A 553 10.99 -7.19 28.49
CA SER A 553 11.37 -8.55 28.06
C SER A 553 11.23 -9.56 29.21
N GLU A 554 11.33 -10.85 28.90
CA GLU A 554 11.35 -11.90 29.92
C GLU A 554 12.51 -11.72 30.92
N ASN A 555 13.67 -11.22 30.46
CA ASN A 555 14.88 -11.10 31.26
C ASN A 555 15.01 -9.79 32.05
N ASP A 556 14.34 -8.70 31.62
CA ASP A 556 14.36 -7.39 32.30
C ASP A 556 12.94 -6.86 32.57
N GLY A 557 12.01 -7.78 32.84
CA GLY A 557 10.61 -7.48 33.03
C GLY A 557 10.35 -6.61 34.27
N LYS A 558 9.79 -5.42 34.09
CA LYS A 558 9.31 -4.59 35.21
C LYS A 558 7.92 -5.04 35.64
N LYS A 559 7.81 -5.48 36.90
CA LYS A 559 6.55 -5.97 37.47
C LYS A 559 5.55 -4.83 37.68
N ALA A 560 4.32 -5.03 37.23
CA ALA A 560 3.19 -4.15 37.45
C ALA A 560 2.52 -4.39 38.81
N ASN A 561 1.89 -3.35 39.36
CA ASN A 561 1.05 -3.50 40.55
C ASN A 561 -0.33 -4.02 40.14
N VAL A 562 -0.70 -5.20 40.62
CA VAL A 562 -2.03 -5.80 40.40
C VAL A 562 -3.00 -5.22 41.44
N VAL A 563 -4.16 -4.71 40.98
CA VAL A 563 -5.07 -3.94 41.85
C VAL A 563 -6.23 -4.78 42.37
N SER A 564 -6.79 -5.64 41.53
CA SER A 564 -7.85 -6.60 41.85
C SER A 564 -8.19 -7.44 40.62
N SER A 565 -9.10 -8.42 40.75
CA SER A 565 -9.75 -9.09 39.60
C SER A 565 -8.90 -10.12 38.83
N TRP A 566 -7.95 -10.80 39.48
CA TRP A 566 -7.28 -11.94 38.85
C TRP A 566 -8.25 -13.13 38.74
N THR A 567 -8.64 -13.45 37.51
CA THR A 567 -9.40 -14.66 37.17
C THR A 567 -8.55 -15.55 36.27
N ASN A 568 -9.09 -16.68 35.82
CA ASN A 568 -8.38 -17.54 34.86
C ASN A 568 -8.20 -16.88 33.48
N THR A 569 -8.97 -15.84 33.16
CA THR A 569 -9.01 -15.23 31.83
C THR A 569 -8.82 -13.71 31.81
N SER A 570 -8.70 -13.08 32.97
CA SER A 570 -8.59 -11.63 33.07
C SER A 570 -7.77 -11.19 34.28
N VAL A 571 -7.05 -10.07 34.15
CA VAL A 571 -6.36 -9.40 35.26
C VAL A 571 -6.35 -7.89 35.06
N GLU A 572 -6.70 -7.13 36.11
CA GLU A 572 -6.54 -5.67 36.15
C GLU A 572 -5.22 -5.29 36.82
N ALA A 573 -4.42 -4.47 36.14
CA ALA A 573 -3.12 -4.01 36.63
C ALA A 573 -2.93 -2.50 36.41
N LEU A 574 -1.91 -1.94 37.08
CA LEU A 574 -1.46 -0.57 36.90
C LEU A 574 -0.19 -0.54 36.06
N VAL A 575 -0.11 0.43 35.14
CA VAL A 575 1.12 0.71 34.40
C VAL A 575 2.22 1.16 35.40
N PRO A 576 3.38 0.47 35.45
CA PRO A 576 4.50 0.84 36.32
C PRO A 576 5.25 2.07 35.79
N ASP A 577 6.21 2.57 36.56
CA ASP A 577 6.99 3.75 36.18
C ASP A 577 8.01 3.36 35.09
N LEU A 578 7.69 3.70 33.84
CA LEU A 578 8.43 3.34 32.65
C LEU A 578 8.68 4.58 31.77
N ALA A 579 9.78 4.55 31.02
CA ALA A 579 10.03 5.54 30.00
C ALA A 579 8.94 5.49 28.91
N SER A 580 8.64 6.65 28.34
CA SER A 580 7.64 6.77 27.28
C SER A 580 8.07 6.11 25.98
N GLY A 581 7.14 5.47 25.28
CA GLY A 581 7.42 4.76 24.04
C GLY A 581 6.66 3.44 23.95
N MET A 582 6.98 2.65 22.92
CA MET A 582 6.44 1.30 22.78
C MET A 582 7.21 0.32 23.68
N THR A 583 6.49 -0.57 24.34
CA THR A 583 7.03 -1.69 25.11
C THR A 583 6.15 -2.93 24.87
N LYS A 584 6.56 -4.08 25.40
CA LYS A 584 5.72 -5.27 25.49
C LYS A 584 5.11 -5.41 26.88
N VAL A 585 3.96 -6.06 26.95
CA VAL A 585 3.32 -6.51 28.20
C VAL A 585 3.08 -8.02 28.13
N PHE A 586 3.25 -8.71 29.26
CA PHE A 586 3.05 -10.16 29.37
C PHE A 586 2.62 -10.59 30.79
N VAL A 587 2.03 -11.78 30.87
CA VAL A 587 1.66 -12.44 32.13
C VAL A 587 2.65 -13.56 32.41
N SER A 588 2.98 -13.76 33.68
CA SER A 588 3.70 -14.94 34.15
C SER A 588 2.90 -15.66 35.22
N VAL A 589 2.90 -16.99 35.15
CA VAL A 589 2.36 -17.90 36.15
C VAL A 589 3.47 -18.87 36.55
N GLY A 590 3.95 -18.78 37.79
CA GLY A 590 5.14 -19.52 38.20
C GLY A 590 6.40 -19.01 37.49
N SER A 591 7.03 -19.87 36.69
CA SER A 591 8.18 -19.54 35.84
C SER A 591 7.84 -19.56 34.35
N ILE A 592 6.55 -19.67 33.99
CA ILE A 592 6.10 -19.77 32.61
C ILE A 592 5.49 -18.43 32.22
N VAL A 593 6.01 -17.83 31.15
CA VAL A 593 5.51 -16.57 30.59
C VAL A 593 4.57 -16.82 29.41
N SER A 594 3.65 -15.88 29.20
CA SER A 594 2.75 -15.85 28.05
C SER A 594 3.44 -15.35 26.78
N ASN A 595 2.71 -15.38 25.66
CA ASN A 595 3.00 -14.50 24.52
C ASN A 595 2.93 -13.02 24.94
N PHE A 596 3.47 -12.14 24.11
CA PHE A 596 3.62 -10.71 24.39
C PHE A 596 2.65 -9.89 23.54
N LEU A 597 2.12 -8.81 24.09
CA LEU A 597 1.37 -7.80 23.32
C LEU A 597 2.12 -6.47 23.34
N ASP A 598 2.01 -5.70 22.26
CA ASP A 598 2.41 -4.30 22.24
C ASP A 598 1.59 -3.45 23.22
N PHE A 599 2.28 -2.57 23.92
CA PHE A 599 1.69 -1.60 24.84
C PHE A 599 2.44 -0.26 24.76
N LYS A 600 1.72 0.85 24.66
CA LYS A 600 2.34 2.18 24.57
C LYS A 600 2.33 2.92 25.90
N ILE A 601 3.51 3.24 26.41
CA ILE A 601 3.67 4.12 27.57
C ILE A 601 3.51 5.58 27.12
N VAL A 602 2.45 6.21 27.60
CA VAL A 602 2.12 7.62 27.31
C VAL A 602 2.57 8.49 28.47
N LEU A 603 3.25 9.60 28.20
CA LEU A 603 3.60 10.57 29.24
C LEU A 603 2.36 11.33 29.71
N ASP A 604 2.23 11.49 31.02
CA ASP A 604 1.24 12.39 31.59
C ASP A 604 1.76 13.83 31.65
N GLN A 605 1.39 14.63 30.65
CA GLN A 605 1.71 16.07 30.57
C GLN A 605 0.96 16.94 31.61
N THR A 606 0.14 16.33 32.48
CA THR A 606 -0.74 17.05 33.42
C THR A 606 -0.28 17.03 34.88
N THR A 607 0.75 16.27 35.24
CA THR A 607 1.26 16.27 36.63
C THR A 607 2.60 16.99 36.73
N ASP A 608 2.63 18.00 37.59
CA ASP A 608 3.84 18.75 37.87
C ASP A 608 4.91 17.86 38.55
N PRO A 609 6.21 18.14 38.35
CA PRO A 609 7.27 17.49 39.10
C PRO A 609 7.07 17.67 40.61
N VAL A 610 7.60 16.78 41.44
CA VAL A 610 7.46 16.89 42.90
C VAL A 610 8.82 16.70 43.54
N ILE A 611 9.19 17.63 44.42
CA ILE A 611 10.32 17.50 45.34
C ILE A 611 9.80 16.86 46.62
N ASP A 612 10.37 15.71 46.99
CA ASP A 612 10.07 15.04 48.26
C ASP A 612 10.93 15.63 49.39
N TYR A 613 12.26 15.74 49.20
CA TYR A 613 13.18 16.38 50.16
C TYR A 613 14.54 16.75 49.53
N ILE A 614 15.36 17.50 50.27
CA ILE A 614 16.71 17.93 49.86
C ILE A 614 17.72 17.48 50.90
N ASP A 615 18.84 16.90 50.45
CA ASP A 615 19.93 16.45 51.31
C ASP A 615 21.30 17.01 50.86
N PRO A 616 22.07 17.65 51.74
CA PRO A 616 21.66 18.12 53.06
C PRO A 616 20.59 19.21 52.95
N ALA A 617 19.72 19.36 53.95
CA ALA A 617 18.68 20.40 53.96
C ALA A 617 19.20 21.84 54.23
N GLN A 618 20.51 22.00 54.47
CA GLN A 618 21.16 23.28 54.72
C GLN A 618 22.64 23.24 54.30
N GLY A 619 23.21 24.38 53.95
CA GLY A 619 24.63 24.49 53.60
C GLY A 619 25.06 25.85 53.07
N PRO A 620 26.38 26.15 53.05
CA PRO A 620 26.89 27.40 52.50
C PRO A 620 26.99 27.38 50.97
N LYS A 621 27.30 28.54 50.37
CA LYS A 621 27.62 28.65 48.94
C LYS A 621 28.61 27.57 48.49
N GLY A 622 28.34 26.95 47.33
CA GLY A 622 29.16 25.90 46.73
C GLY A 622 28.95 24.50 47.35
N GLN A 623 28.08 24.37 48.36
CA GLN A 623 27.72 23.08 48.94
C GLN A 623 26.97 22.23 47.90
N TYR A 624 27.36 20.97 47.76
CA TYR A 624 26.62 20.02 46.93
C TYR A 624 25.36 19.59 47.67
N ILE A 625 24.24 19.57 46.95
CA ILE A 625 22.95 19.10 47.44
C ILE A 625 22.33 18.15 46.41
N THR A 626 21.59 17.17 46.90
CA THR A 626 20.77 16.27 46.10
C THR A 626 19.31 16.51 46.42
N ILE A 627 18.54 16.81 45.39
CA ILE A 627 17.10 17.04 45.43
C ILE A 627 16.43 15.72 45.06
N TYR A 628 15.76 15.07 46.01
CA TYR A 628 15.03 13.83 45.78
C TYR A 628 13.56 14.12 45.48
N GLY A 629 13.00 13.37 44.53
CA GLY A 629 11.63 13.55 44.13
C GLY A 629 11.20 12.60 43.02
N LYS A 630 10.25 13.05 42.21
CA LYS A 630 9.68 12.28 41.10
C LYS A 630 9.26 13.17 39.95
N ARG A 631 9.28 12.62 38.74
CA ARG A 631 8.80 13.26 37.50
C ARG A 631 9.65 14.47 37.08
N PHE A 632 10.93 14.50 37.42
CA PHE A 632 11.84 15.55 36.94
C PHE A 632 12.14 15.44 35.45
N GLY A 633 11.90 14.28 34.84
CA GLY A 633 12.13 13.99 33.43
C GLY A 633 13.62 13.92 33.08
N GLN A 634 13.90 13.74 31.79
CA GLN A 634 15.27 13.90 31.27
C GLN A 634 15.65 15.38 31.18
N TYR A 635 16.93 15.69 31.37
CA TYR A 635 17.45 17.04 31.23
C TYR A 635 17.27 17.58 29.80
N SER A 636 16.93 18.85 29.68
CA SER A 636 16.88 19.62 28.44
C SER A 636 17.36 21.04 28.69
N SER A 637 17.58 21.82 27.64
CA SER A 637 17.91 23.25 27.71
C SER A 637 16.89 24.10 28.49
N THR A 638 15.66 23.61 28.63
CA THR A 638 14.56 24.23 29.38
C THR A 638 14.50 23.81 30.86
N SER A 639 15.21 22.75 31.25
CA SER A 639 15.24 22.23 32.61
C SER A 639 16.06 23.16 33.52
N THR A 640 15.51 23.56 34.67
CA THR A 640 16.21 24.43 35.63
C THR A 640 15.96 24.03 37.07
N VAL A 641 16.95 24.27 37.93
CA VAL A 641 16.78 24.30 39.40
C VAL A 641 16.98 25.73 39.86
N LYS A 642 16.03 26.28 40.60
CA LYS A 642 16.06 27.67 41.08
C LYS A 642 15.95 27.74 42.59
N PHE A 643 16.72 28.66 43.18
CA PHE A 643 16.55 29.15 44.54
C PHE A 643 15.73 30.44 44.46
N ILE A 644 14.60 30.46 45.17
CA ILE A 644 13.58 31.49 45.11
C ILE A 644 13.39 32.09 46.50
N ASP A 645 13.28 33.42 46.55
CA ASP A 645 12.78 34.17 47.71
C ASP A 645 11.74 35.20 47.25
N GLU A 646 11.19 36.00 48.18
CA GLU A 646 10.15 37.01 47.88
C GLU A 646 10.56 38.08 46.84
N ASN A 647 11.85 38.30 46.61
CA ASN A 647 12.38 39.41 45.80
C ASN A 647 13.35 38.95 44.69
N SER A 648 13.68 37.66 44.58
CA SER A 648 14.75 37.16 43.69
C SER A 648 14.62 35.67 43.35
N GLN A 649 15.07 35.32 42.14
CA GLN A 649 15.24 33.94 41.70
C GLN A 649 16.64 33.76 41.11
N VAL A 650 17.38 32.75 41.58
CA VAL A 650 18.75 32.47 41.16
C VAL A 650 18.87 31.01 40.73
N LEU A 651 19.48 30.75 39.57
CA LEU A 651 19.74 29.38 39.12
C LEU A 651 20.74 28.69 40.05
N ALA A 652 20.53 27.40 40.28
CA ALA A 652 21.50 26.57 40.98
C ALA A 652 22.81 26.50 40.18
N ASP A 653 23.93 26.36 40.89
CA ASP A 653 25.24 26.22 40.25
C ASP A 653 25.44 24.78 39.78
N THR A 654 25.53 24.61 38.46
CA THR A 654 25.75 23.32 37.78
C THR A 654 27.15 23.22 37.17
N ASN A 655 28.08 24.13 37.52
CA ASN A 655 29.45 24.10 37.05
C ASN A 655 30.25 23.00 37.75
N PHE A 656 30.06 21.76 37.31
CA PHE A 656 30.74 20.58 37.82
C PHE A 656 32.10 20.34 37.14
N PRO A 657 33.02 19.58 37.79
CA PRO A 657 34.16 18.98 37.12
C PRO A 657 33.70 18.17 35.89
N GLU A 658 34.55 18.08 34.86
CA GLU A 658 34.23 17.44 33.57
C GLU A 658 33.58 16.06 33.72
N ALA A 659 34.11 15.22 34.62
CA ALA A 659 33.61 13.89 34.91
C ALA A 659 32.18 13.82 35.49
N CYS A 660 31.59 14.95 35.89
CA CYS A 660 30.24 15.02 36.46
C CYS A 660 29.25 15.81 35.58
N ARG A 661 29.69 16.35 34.43
CA ARG A 661 28.88 17.28 33.62
C ARG A 661 27.61 16.66 33.02
N ASP A 662 27.60 15.35 32.80
CA ASP A 662 26.53 14.66 32.08
C ASP A 662 25.62 13.80 32.97
N SER A 663 25.83 13.77 34.29
CA SER A 663 25.14 12.83 35.21
C SER A 663 24.59 13.48 36.47
N TRP A 664 24.28 14.77 36.42
CA TRP A 664 23.76 15.51 37.58
C TRP A 664 22.23 15.60 37.61
N TRP A 665 21.54 15.17 36.56
CA TRP A 665 20.08 15.21 36.45
C TRP A 665 19.50 13.83 36.14
N HIS A 666 18.59 13.37 37.00
CA HIS A 666 17.82 12.15 36.81
C HIS A 666 16.35 12.40 37.16
N ASP A 667 15.47 11.48 36.77
CA ASP A 667 14.02 11.65 36.95
C ASP A 667 13.59 11.71 38.43
N THR A 668 14.31 11.00 39.30
CA THR A 668 13.98 10.88 40.73
C THR A 668 14.96 11.61 41.66
N TYR A 669 16.06 12.13 41.13
CA TYR A 669 17.00 12.95 41.89
C TYR A 669 17.82 13.88 41.00
N ILE A 670 18.17 15.06 41.53
CA ILE A 670 19.00 16.06 40.84
C ILE A 670 20.08 16.54 41.79
N THR A 671 21.34 16.51 41.36
CA THR A 671 22.49 17.00 42.13
C THR A 671 22.89 18.39 41.61
N VAL A 672 22.90 19.40 42.48
CA VAL A 672 23.32 20.77 42.15
C VAL A 672 24.22 21.34 43.25
N LYS A 673 24.82 22.51 43.02
CA LYS A 673 25.49 23.27 44.07
C LYS A 673 24.68 24.48 44.49
N VAL A 674 24.77 24.84 45.77
CA VAL A 674 24.20 26.08 46.31
C VAL A 674 24.87 27.28 45.61
N PRO A 675 24.11 28.16 44.93
CA PRO A 675 24.67 29.29 44.19
C PRO A 675 25.18 30.41 45.11
N ASP A 676 25.72 31.48 44.53
CA ASP A 676 26.16 32.67 45.27
C ASP A 676 24.98 33.52 45.73
N ILE A 677 24.40 33.17 46.89
CA ILE A 677 23.19 33.80 47.43
C ILE A 677 23.34 34.14 48.92
N SER A 678 22.48 35.04 49.41
CA SER A 678 22.52 35.52 50.79
C SER A 678 22.14 34.45 51.82
N VAL A 679 22.74 34.53 53.01
CA VAL A 679 22.56 33.60 54.14
C VAL A 679 21.18 33.80 54.77
N LYS A 680 20.23 32.96 54.37
CA LYS A 680 18.85 32.87 54.88
C LYS A 680 18.19 31.58 54.37
N THR A 681 16.91 31.37 54.69
CA THR A 681 16.11 30.29 54.08
C THR A 681 15.64 30.71 52.69
N TRP A 682 15.81 29.82 51.73
CA TRP A 682 15.36 29.95 50.34
C TRP A 682 14.43 28.78 50.01
N GLN A 683 13.54 28.98 49.04
CA GLN A 683 12.73 27.92 48.47
C GLN A 683 13.38 27.38 47.20
N VAL A 684 13.52 26.07 47.10
CA VAL A 684 14.07 25.38 45.92
C VAL A 684 12.91 24.89 45.07
N LYS A 685 13.00 25.15 43.76
CA LYS A 685 12.00 24.76 42.76
C LYS A 685 12.67 24.16 41.55
N VAL A 686 12.12 23.05 41.06
CA VAL A 686 12.59 22.38 39.85
C VAL A 686 11.60 22.66 38.72
N THR A 687 12.11 23.11 37.57
CA THR A 687 11.35 23.16 36.31
C THR A 687 11.91 22.08 35.39
N ASN A 688 11.06 21.17 34.93
CA ASN A 688 11.49 20.10 34.02
C ASN A 688 11.58 20.57 32.57
N ARG A 689 11.97 19.66 31.66
CA ARG A 689 12.11 19.96 30.23
C ARG A 689 10.82 20.45 29.56
N ASP A 690 9.68 20.05 30.12
CA ASP A 690 8.34 20.37 29.61
C ASP A 690 7.81 21.68 30.23
N ASN A 691 8.68 22.46 30.89
CA ASN A 691 8.39 23.75 31.52
C ASN A 691 7.35 23.68 32.65
N LYS A 692 7.18 22.49 33.26
CA LYS A 692 6.35 22.27 34.46
C LYS A 692 7.19 22.45 35.71
N SER A 693 6.60 23.05 36.74
CA SER A 693 7.34 23.44 37.96
C SER A 693 6.88 22.66 39.17
N SER A 694 7.82 22.29 40.04
CA SER A 694 7.53 21.50 41.22
C SER A 694 6.89 22.31 42.34
N ASN A 695 6.48 21.61 43.42
CA ASN A 695 6.36 22.24 44.73
C ASN A 695 7.71 22.87 45.15
N GLU A 696 7.62 23.82 46.06
CA GLU A 696 8.77 24.48 46.69
C GLU A 696 9.22 23.69 47.92
N ALA A 697 10.53 23.58 48.11
CA ALA A 697 11.14 22.94 49.26
C ALA A 697 12.10 23.90 49.97
N ASP A 698 11.99 24.03 51.29
CA ASP A 698 12.85 24.93 52.06
C ASP A 698 14.29 24.41 52.11
N PHE A 699 15.23 25.32 51.90
CA PHE A 699 16.67 25.09 52.04
C PHE A 699 17.32 26.25 52.80
N LYS A 700 18.06 25.95 53.87
CA LYS A 700 18.72 26.97 54.68
C LYS A 700 20.15 27.21 54.24
N VAL A 701 20.41 28.37 53.63
CA VAL A 701 21.77 28.80 53.29
C VAL A 701 22.49 29.26 54.55
N THR A 702 23.67 28.70 54.82
CA THR A 702 24.49 29.01 56.00
C THR A 702 25.78 29.76 55.63
N ALA A 703 26.43 30.39 56.61
CA ALA A 703 27.78 30.92 56.43
C ALA A 703 28.81 29.81 56.67
N GLY A 704 29.93 29.83 55.93
CA GLY A 704 31.02 28.88 56.11
C GLY A 704 31.60 28.38 54.79
N LEU A 705 32.48 27.38 54.89
CA LEU A 705 33.05 26.68 53.73
C LEU A 705 32.19 25.45 53.40
N PRO A 706 31.97 25.13 52.12
CA PRO A 706 31.26 23.93 51.71
C PRO A 706 32.03 22.67 52.11
N GLY A 707 31.28 21.68 52.57
CA GLY A 707 31.81 20.35 52.86
C GLY A 707 32.10 19.54 51.59
N PRO A 708 32.57 18.28 51.76
CA PRO A 708 32.74 17.34 50.65
C PRO A 708 31.40 17.10 49.96
N GLY A 709 31.44 16.95 48.64
CA GLY A 709 30.26 16.71 47.82
C GLY A 709 30.55 15.75 46.69
N ILE A 710 29.78 14.67 46.58
CA ILE A 710 29.89 13.68 45.52
C ILE A 710 28.91 14.05 44.41
N CYS A 711 29.34 14.03 43.16
CA CYS A 711 28.48 14.25 41.99
C CYS A 711 28.37 13.05 41.05
N ALA A 712 29.31 12.11 41.09
CA ALA A 712 29.22 10.90 40.26
C ALA A 712 29.84 9.70 40.97
N LEU A 713 29.26 8.53 40.71
CA LEU A 713 29.82 7.23 41.05
C LEU A 713 30.15 6.50 39.74
N VAL A 714 31.40 6.07 39.57
CA VAL A 714 31.85 5.47 38.31
C VAL A 714 32.51 4.11 38.59
N PRO A 715 31.89 2.98 38.19
CA PRO A 715 30.50 2.88 37.71
C PRO A 715 29.50 3.09 38.84
N HIS A 716 28.26 3.48 38.50
CA HIS A 716 27.19 3.72 39.48
C HIS A 716 26.41 2.45 39.85
N ASN A 717 26.71 1.33 39.19
CA ASN A 717 26.18 -0.01 39.45
C ASN A 717 27.24 -1.08 39.11
N GLY A 718 27.16 -2.23 39.76
CA GLY A 718 28.14 -3.29 39.57
C GLY A 718 27.90 -4.50 40.47
N PRO A 719 28.45 -5.68 40.14
CA PRO A 719 28.48 -6.83 41.04
C PRO A 719 29.17 -6.49 42.36
N VAL A 720 28.82 -7.27 43.40
CA VAL A 720 29.45 -7.18 44.72
C VAL A 720 30.98 -7.28 44.57
N ASN A 721 31.72 -6.40 45.25
CA ASN A 721 33.18 -6.23 45.19
C ASN A 721 33.75 -5.53 43.95
N GLN A 722 32.92 -4.98 43.05
CA GLN A 722 33.44 -4.07 42.03
C GLN A 722 33.96 -2.78 42.66
N SER A 723 35.17 -2.36 42.28
CA SER A 723 35.71 -1.07 42.67
C SER A 723 34.93 0.06 41.98
N MET A 724 34.56 1.08 42.76
CA MET A 724 33.88 2.27 42.27
C MET A 724 34.66 3.53 42.67
N ALA A 725 34.69 4.51 41.78
CA ALA A 725 35.23 5.83 42.06
C ALA A 725 34.11 6.79 42.47
N ALA A 726 34.27 7.47 43.60
CA ALA A 726 33.43 8.61 43.96
C ALA A 726 34.11 9.89 43.45
N VAL A 727 33.46 10.59 42.52
CA VAL A 727 33.94 11.84 41.95
C VAL A 727 33.15 12.99 42.54
N GLY A 728 33.84 14.05 42.95
CA GLY A 728 33.23 15.10 43.75
C GLY A 728 34.13 16.32 43.94
N GLY A 729 33.58 17.33 44.60
CA GLY A 729 34.29 18.52 45.05
C GLY A 729 34.60 18.44 46.55
N ASN A 730 35.62 19.17 47.00
CA ASN A 730 35.99 19.32 48.42
C ASN A 730 36.26 17.99 49.17
N LEU A 731 36.68 16.93 48.46
CA LEU A 731 36.96 15.62 49.06
C LEU A 731 38.25 15.60 49.90
N GLY A 732 39.08 16.64 49.79
CA GLY A 732 40.37 16.74 50.49
C GLY A 732 41.48 15.90 49.86
N ASN A 733 42.70 16.03 50.40
CA ASN A 733 43.90 15.31 49.93
C ASN A 733 44.32 14.18 50.89
N GLN A 734 43.53 13.92 51.94
CA GLN A 734 43.79 12.89 52.94
C GLN A 734 42.63 11.88 52.94
N GLN A 735 42.94 10.61 53.17
CA GLN A 735 41.95 9.55 53.29
C GLN A 735 41.04 9.85 54.50
N GLY A 736 39.74 10.04 54.24
CA GLY A 736 38.73 10.15 55.30
C GLY A 736 38.54 8.82 56.02
N ASN A 737 38.16 8.87 57.31
CA ASN A 737 37.84 7.68 58.11
C ASN A 737 36.50 7.05 57.73
#